data_AF-A0A931IY36-F1
#
_entry.id   AF-A0A931IY36-F1
#
_cell.length_a   1.000
_cell.length_b   1.000
_cell.length_c   1.000
_cell.angle_alpha   90.00
_cell.angle_beta   90.00
_cell.angle_gamma   90.00
#
_symmetry.space_group_name_H-M   'P 1'
#
loop_
_entity.id
_entity.type
_entity.pdbx_description
1 polymer ?
#
loop_
_entity_poly.entity_id
_entity_poly.type
_entity_poly.pdbx_seq_one_letter_code
_entity_poly.pdbx_strand_id
1 'polypeptide(L)'
;MQALQATAREHGAAPVMVHLLPTSLEELRRDRAKVKADAAQREAALLAELGAEAWRSGRWRNEAGQVELYLTEAGLRILSNSNRALHFWPGRHWSAKLSLDPSDYRVVAIEKALKQSGQVSIAALPHLDQDADYELAPGNKWKLADATLSAAQQKLAAVAGEQVLADGQASIAASSDLRKVGIPMRLNRQARLKILEEAPLRGLWVDGSADPRPLHIDPEALTQADQQGLAEVVVTLRNPMLGALTRKSSAEAQRRAHRQAFQALRAAAKIPDTVGLEHTNLGVFTARLTGTQLRALANSQDGRMLSIALNRPRAKPMLATSTATLNMPVAWNLGYTASGQAIVVMDTGVQRDHAFFRDGSGNSRITLEACYGSSAQIGSTLYESRCPSAGPNGDSPLGLVGSAAPVLNCSTEAPDACSHGTHVTGIAAGRNEPLAGAGTQGVAPSGNIVAVQVFSFDVARKKEPGTFDADLLAAMDAVINAAVVGNVNPITVNLSLGGGYFSSACPGDLPAMTTAFGAMRDLGVPVVAATGNAFANGLIAWPACVPHAIKVSSTVNDGVGNTRSAFANVPFPDNFPGEAIWMAPGGGGSTSIRSSIAGPGVNGYDSISGTSMASPHIAGLYAAAKDALPGQGVDAITAFFRANFSQPVSINVCPVGPCGVYTVTLPRIRL
;
A
#
# COMPACT_ATOMS: atom_id res chain seq x y z
N MET A 1 -8.86 22.33 -11.26
CA MET A 1 -10.05 23.17 -10.96
C MET A 1 -11.36 22.56 -11.44
N GLN A 2 -11.52 22.27 -12.73
CA GLN A 2 -12.80 21.74 -13.26
C GLN A 2 -13.29 20.49 -12.53
N ALA A 3 -12.40 19.52 -12.26
CA ALA A 3 -12.73 18.33 -11.48
C ALA A 3 -13.23 18.66 -10.06
N LEU A 4 -12.55 19.57 -9.34
CA LEU A 4 -12.97 20.04 -8.02
C LEU A 4 -14.36 20.69 -8.05
N GLN A 5 -14.65 21.52 -9.06
CA GLN A 5 -15.96 22.16 -9.20
C GLN A 5 -17.05 21.13 -9.50
N ALA A 6 -16.76 20.11 -10.31
CA ALA A 6 -17.70 19.01 -10.57
C ALA A 6 -18.03 18.25 -9.28
N THR A 7 -17.01 17.88 -8.49
CA THR A 7 -17.20 17.25 -7.17
C THR A 7 -17.99 18.15 -6.22
N ALA A 8 -17.70 19.45 -6.18
CA ALA A 8 -18.43 20.39 -5.33
C ALA A 8 -19.91 20.53 -5.73
N ARG A 9 -20.22 20.51 -7.03
CA ARG A 9 -21.60 20.51 -7.53
C ARG A 9 -22.35 19.22 -7.19
N GLU A 10 -21.68 18.08 -7.27
CA GLU A 10 -22.28 16.79 -6.99
C GLU A 10 -22.48 16.52 -5.48
N HIS A 11 -21.50 16.88 -4.65
CA HIS A 11 -21.48 16.53 -3.23
C HIS A 11 -21.69 17.72 -2.29
N GLY A 12 -21.88 18.93 -2.82
CA GLY A 12 -21.99 20.19 -2.06
C GLY A 12 -20.65 20.81 -1.66
N ALA A 13 -19.59 20.01 -1.58
CA ALA A 13 -18.21 20.47 -1.42
C ALA A 13 -17.22 19.44 -1.97
N ALA A 14 -16.04 19.90 -2.36
CA ALA A 14 -14.93 19.06 -2.80
C ALA A 14 -13.82 19.07 -1.75
N PRO A 15 -13.18 17.91 -1.48
CA PRO A 15 -11.95 17.88 -0.70
C PRO A 15 -10.82 18.55 -1.50
N VAL A 16 -10.10 19.47 -0.86
CA VAL A 16 -8.99 20.22 -1.45
C VAL A 16 -7.82 20.20 -0.49
N MET A 17 -6.68 19.72 -0.96
CA MET A 17 -5.42 19.88 -0.26
C MET A 17 -4.83 21.24 -0.59
N VAL A 18 -4.48 22.02 0.45
CA VAL A 18 -3.94 23.37 0.35
C VAL A 18 -2.56 23.42 0.97
N HIS A 19 -1.60 23.98 0.23
CA HIS A 19 -0.26 24.27 0.69
C HIS A 19 -0.18 25.69 1.22
N LEU A 20 0.07 25.85 2.53
CA LEU A 20 -0.02 27.14 3.22
C LEU A 20 1.33 27.87 3.32
N LEU A 21 2.44 27.13 3.47
CA LEU A 21 3.78 27.69 3.64
C LEU A 21 4.82 26.82 2.94
N PRO A 22 5.78 27.42 2.20
CA PRO A 22 6.86 26.65 1.63
C PRO A 22 7.68 26.10 2.79
N THR A 23 7.83 24.78 2.85
CA THR A 23 8.48 24.14 3.99
C THR A 23 9.54 23.17 3.49
N SER A 24 10.79 23.46 3.83
CA SER A 24 11.89 22.52 3.59
C SER A 24 11.91 21.43 4.66
N LEU A 25 12.51 20.29 4.33
CA LEU A 25 12.79 19.27 5.34
C LEU A 25 13.74 19.80 6.44
N GLU A 26 14.61 20.77 6.14
CA GLU A 26 15.59 21.32 7.09
C GLU A 26 14.89 22.14 8.16
N GLU A 27 13.92 22.97 7.76
CA GLU A 27 13.08 23.72 8.68
C GLU A 27 12.26 22.78 9.57
N LEU A 28 11.73 21.69 9.01
CA LEU A 28 10.97 20.70 9.78
C LEU A 28 11.81 20.00 10.84
N ARG A 29 13.07 19.67 10.50
CA ARG A 29 14.02 19.08 11.44
C ARG A 29 14.44 20.07 12.51
N ARG A 30 14.66 21.34 12.14
CA ARG A 30 15.15 22.38 13.04
C ARG A 30 14.09 22.83 14.05
N ASP A 31 12.87 23.13 13.59
CA ASP A 31 11.82 23.69 14.44
C ASP A 31 10.41 23.35 13.92
N ARG A 32 10.02 22.08 14.09
CA ARG A 32 8.69 21.57 13.72
C ARG A 32 7.55 22.30 14.43
N ALA A 33 7.77 22.73 15.67
CA ALA A 33 6.75 23.41 16.46
C ALA A 33 6.40 24.77 15.85
N LYS A 34 7.42 25.51 15.40
CA LYS A 34 7.22 26.76 14.67
C LYS A 34 6.50 26.56 13.34
N VAL A 35 6.92 25.58 12.52
CA VAL A 35 6.23 25.27 11.25
C VAL A 35 4.75 25.00 11.49
N LYS A 36 4.42 24.22 12.52
CA LYS A 36 3.04 23.91 12.91
C LYS A 36 2.27 25.15 13.35
N ALA A 37 2.89 26.04 14.13
CA ALA A 37 2.27 27.28 14.58
C ALA A 37 2.00 28.24 13.39
N ASP A 38 2.98 28.41 12.51
CA ASP A 38 2.87 29.24 11.31
C ASP A 38 1.79 28.69 10.35
N ALA A 39 1.73 27.37 10.19
CA ALA A 39 0.69 26.68 9.44
C ALA A 39 -0.71 26.96 10.00
N ALA A 40 -0.88 26.82 11.32
CA ALA A 40 -2.15 27.05 11.99
C ALA A 40 -2.61 28.51 11.86
N GLN A 41 -1.69 29.47 11.95
CA GLN A 41 -2.00 30.88 11.75
C GLN A 41 -2.47 31.17 10.31
N ARG A 42 -1.77 30.62 9.32
CA ARG A 42 -2.13 30.79 7.89
C ARG A 42 -3.45 30.12 7.56
N GLU A 43 -3.69 28.93 8.11
CA GLU A 43 -4.96 28.24 7.98
C GLU A 43 -6.11 29.07 8.57
N ALA A 44 -5.96 29.60 9.78
CA ALA A 44 -6.99 30.42 10.42
C ALA A 44 -7.35 31.64 9.57
N ALA A 45 -6.35 32.28 8.97
CA ALA A 45 -6.56 33.41 8.08
C ALA A 45 -7.24 33.02 6.74
N LEU A 46 -6.87 31.86 6.17
CA LEU A 46 -7.53 31.32 4.98
C LEU A 46 -8.99 30.94 5.27
N LEU A 47 -9.27 30.33 6.42
CA LEU A 47 -10.64 29.99 6.85
C LEU A 47 -11.49 31.26 7.05
N ALA A 48 -10.91 32.34 7.58
CA ALA A 48 -11.60 33.62 7.70
C ALA A 48 -11.96 34.21 6.33
N GLU A 49 -11.09 34.06 5.33
CA GLU A 49 -11.34 34.48 3.95
C GLU A 49 -12.43 33.63 3.26
N LEU A 50 -12.39 32.30 3.46
CA LEU A 50 -13.37 31.37 2.90
C LEU A 50 -14.75 31.50 3.56
N GLY A 51 -14.80 31.90 4.83
CA GLY A 51 -16.05 32.08 5.58
C GLY A 51 -16.92 30.83 5.60
N ALA A 52 -18.19 30.97 5.23
CA ALA A 52 -19.16 29.86 5.21
C ALA A 52 -18.93 28.86 4.07
N GLU A 53 -18.08 29.18 3.09
CA GLU A 53 -17.81 28.34 1.93
C GLU A 53 -16.81 27.21 2.20
N ALA A 54 -16.19 27.21 3.38
CA ALA A 54 -15.45 26.08 3.93
C ALA A 54 -16.33 25.32 4.94
N TRP A 55 -16.49 24.02 4.74
CA TRP A 55 -17.19 23.18 5.72
C TRP A 55 -16.46 23.16 7.07
N ARG A 56 -17.23 23.09 8.16
CA ARG A 56 -16.69 23.10 9.53
C ARG A 56 -16.01 21.77 9.92
N SER A 57 -16.44 20.68 9.30
CA SER A 57 -15.90 19.32 9.43
C SER A 57 -15.20 18.92 8.14
N GLY A 58 -14.37 17.88 8.16
CA GLY A 58 -13.61 17.49 6.97
C GLY A 58 -12.15 17.93 7.00
N ARG A 59 -11.65 18.40 8.14
CA ARG A 59 -10.32 19.01 8.23
C ARG A 59 -9.26 17.96 8.56
N TRP A 60 -8.19 17.96 7.78
CA TRP A 60 -6.99 17.19 8.07
C TRP A 60 -5.77 18.10 7.94
N ARG A 61 -4.77 17.91 8.81
CA ARG A 61 -3.53 18.71 8.81
C ARG A 61 -2.37 17.75 8.92
N ASN A 62 -1.32 18.00 8.17
CA ASN A 62 -0.03 17.41 8.48
C ASN A 62 0.84 18.39 9.27
N GLU A 63 1.99 17.91 9.73
CA GLU A 63 2.93 18.75 10.48
C GLU A 63 3.93 19.48 9.57
N ALA A 64 3.62 19.56 8.27
CA ALA A 64 4.47 20.12 7.24
C ALA A 64 3.85 21.28 6.47
N GLY A 65 2.77 21.87 7.00
CA GLY A 65 2.18 23.08 6.45
C GLY A 65 1.15 22.87 5.34
N GLN A 66 0.56 21.67 5.25
CA GLN A 66 -0.56 21.39 4.36
C GLN A 66 -1.84 21.07 5.17
N VAL A 67 -2.98 21.54 4.64
CA VAL A 67 -4.31 21.32 5.21
C VAL A 67 -5.25 20.78 4.13
N GLU A 68 -6.09 19.81 4.48
CA GLU A 68 -7.24 19.38 3.68
C GLU A 68 -8.49 20.12 4.16
N LEU A 69 -9.21 20.74 3.23
CA LEU A 69 -10.45 21.46 3.47
C LEU A 69 -11.55 20.93 2.54
N TYR A 70 -12.82 21.02 2.95
CA TYR A 70 -13.95 20.75 2.07
C TYR A 70 -14.58 22.08 1.67
N LEU A 71 -14.49 22.42 0.39
CA LEU A 71 -14.89 23.73 -0.15
C LEU A 71 -16.07 23.61 -1.12
N THR A 72 -17.03 24.51 -1.00
CA THR A 72 -18.11 24.65 -1.99
C THR A 72 -17.56 25.18 -3.33
N GLU A 73 -18.39 25.24 -4.36
CA GLU A 73 -18.01 25.86 -5.64
C GLU A 73 -17.66 27.37 -5.50
N ALA A 74 -18.31 28.08 -4.59
CA ALA A 74 -17.93 29.45 -4.24
C ALA A 74 -16.60 29.51 -3.49
N GLY A 75 -16.38 28.60 -2.53
CA GLY A 75 -15.13 28.49 -1.79
C GLY A 75 -13.93 28.18 -2.70
N LEU A 76 -14.12 27.34 -3.72
CA LEU A 76 -13.12 27.07 -4.74
C LEU A 76 -12.74 28.31 -5.56
N ARG A 77 -13.71 29.19 -5.87
CA ARG A 77 -13.46 30.47 -6.56
C ARG A 77 -12.74 31.47 -5.67
N ILE A 78 -13.05 31.49 -4.37
CA ILE A 78 -12.31 32.29 -3.38
C ILE A 78 -10.87 31.79 -3.30
N LEU A 79 -10.68 30.48 -3.09
CA LEU A 79 -9.35 29.86 -2.99
C LEU A 79 -8.48 30.13 -4.22
N SER A 80 -9.05 30.05 -5.44
CA SER A 80 -8.28 30.29 -6.67
C SER A 80 -7.74 31.71 -6.81
N ASN A 81 -8.33 32.68 -6.10
CA ASN A 81 -7.90 34.07 -6.09
C ASN A 81 -7.16 34.44 -4.79
N SER A 82 -7.06 33.53 -3.83
CA SER A 82 -6.44 33.77 -2.54
C SER A 82 -4.92 33.77 -2.68
N ASN A 83 -4.26 34.78 -2.11
CA ASN A 83 -2.80 34.81 -1.95
C ASN A 83 -2.33 34.04 -0.71
N ARG A 84 -3.25 33.43 0.05
CA ARG A 84 -2.95 32.64 1.26
C ARG A 84 -2.69 31.17 0.98
N ALA A 85 -3.12 30.68 -0.19
CA ALA A 85 -2.81 29.36 -0.69
C ALA A 85 -1.68 29.47 -1.73
N LEU A 86 -0.54 28.82 -1.48
CA LEU A 86 0.57 28.82 -2.44
C LEU A 86 0.22 27.96 -3.65
N HIS A 87 -0.26 26.76 -3.37
CA HIS A 87 -0.73 25.78 -4.34
C HIS A 87 -1.85 24.95 -3.70
N PHE A 88 -2.70 24.36 -4.53
CA PHE A 88 -3.70 23.42 -4.06
C PHE A 88 -3.98 22.37 -5.14
N TRP A 89 -4.47 21.21 -4.72
CA TRP A 89 -4.80 20.09 -5.60
C TRP A 89 -6.00 19.31 -5.03
N PRO A 90 -6.62 18.41 -5.81
CA PRO A 90 -7.68 17.55 -5.30
C PRO A 90 -7.25 16.82 -4.02
N GLY A 91 -8.05 16.96 -2.96
CA GLY A 91 -7.86 16.22 -1.72
C GLY A 91 -8.29 14.77 -1.87
N ARG A 92 -8.14 14.01 -0.79
CA ARG A 92 -8.46 12.58 -0.80
C ARG A 92 -9.96 12.37 -0.72
N HIS A 93 -10.41 11.26 -1.31
CA HIS A 93 -11.76 10.80 -1.04
C HIS A 93 -11.91 10.50 0.45
N TRP A 94 -13.09 10.78 1.03
CA TRP A 94 -13.29 10.63 2.48
C TRP A 94 -13.05 9.20 2.96
N SER A 95 -13.27 8.20 2.10
CA SER A 95 -13.06 6.78 2.39
C SER A 95 -11.60 6.44 2.70
N ALA A 96 -10.65 7.25 2.21
CA ALA A 96 -9.23 7.08 2.51
C ALA A 96 -8.95 7.20 4.01
N LYS A 97 -9.73 8.00 4.76
CA LYS A 97 -9.66 8.13 6.24
C LYS A 97 -9.98 6.81 6.97
N LEU A 98 -10.64 5.88 6.29
CA LEU A 98 -10.99 4.54 6.77
C LEU A 98 -10.17 3.41 6.13
N SER A 99 -9.18 3.75 5.31
CA SER A 99 -8.41 2.75 4.56
C SER A 99 -9.24 2.00 3.53
N LEU A 100 -10.35 2.60 3.11
CA LEU A 100 -11.26 2.03 2.12
C LEU A 100 -11.03 2.63 0.75
N ASP A 101 -10.94 1.73 -0.23
CA ASP A 101 -10.98 2.09 -1.63
C ASP A 101 -12.33 2.79 -1.96
N PRO A 102 -12.33 3.83 -2.80
CA PRO A 102 -13.58 4.49 -3.22
C PRO A 102 -14.62 3.54 -3.84
N SER A 103 -14.20 2.41 -4.41
CA SER A 103 -15.05 1.36 -4.96
C SER A 103 -15.56 0.35 -3.93
N ASP A 104 -15.17 0.45 -2.65
CA ASP A 104 -15.68 -0.42 -1.58
C ASP A 104 -17.21 -0.29 -1.51
N TYR A 105 -17.91 -1.43 -1.39
CA TYR A 105 -19.37 -1.47 -1.42
C TYR A 105 -20.02 -0.59 -0.33
N ARG A 106 -19.37 -0.43 0.84
CA ARG A 106 -19.86 0.44 1.92
C ARG A 106 -19.77 1.90 1.52
N VAL A 107 -18.67 2.27 0.87
CA VAL A 107 -18.44 3.63 0.37
C VAL A 107 -19.47 3.98 -0.70
N VAL A 108 -19.66 3.08 -1.68
CA VAL A 108 -20.67 3.24 -2.73
C VAL A 108 -22.08 3.34 -2.16
N ALA A 109 -22.43 2.51 -1.18
CA ALA A 109 -23.74 2.55 -0.53
C ALA A 109 -23.97 3.87 0.23
N ILE A 110 -22.96 4.37 0.95
CA ILE A 110 -23.01 5.66 1.65
C ILE A 110 -23.19 6.81 0.66
N GLU A 111 -22.39 6.87 -0.39
CA GLU A 111 -22.50 7.92 -1.40
C GLU A 111 -23.87 7.90 -2.10
N LYS A 112 -24.36 6.70 -2.45
CA LYS A 112 -25.69 6.53 -3.03
C LYS A 112 -26.79 7.06 -2.11
N ALA A 113 -26.78 6.67 -0.82
CA ALA A 113 -27.77 7.12 0.15
C ALA A 113 -27.73 8.64 0.35
N LEU A 114 -26.54 9.22 0.54
CA LEU A 114 -26.36 10.67 0.71
C LEU A 114 -26.76 11.45 -0.55
N LYS A 115 -26.57 10.89 -1.74
CA LYS A 115 -27.03 11.49 -3.01
C LYS A 115 -28.56 11.47 -3.13
N GLN A 116 -29.20 10.41 -2.67
CA GLN A 116 -30.66 10.22 -2.81
C GLN A 116 -31.48 10.97 -1.77
N SER A 117 -31.08 10.95 -0.50
CA SER A 117 -31.89 11.48 0.61
C SER A 117 -31.18 12.55 1.45
N GLY A 118 -29.91 12.85 1.15
CA GLY A 118 -29.07 13.74 1.96
C GLY A 118 -28.61 13.12 3.28
N GLN A 119 -29.03 11.89 3.59
CA GLN A 119 -28.74 11.18 4.83
C GLN A 119 -28.47 9.70 4.58
N VAL A 120 -27.77 9.05 5.51
CA VAL A 120 -27.52 7.60 5.49
C VAL A 120 -27.66 7.04 6.89
N SER A 121 -28.33 5.89 7.00
CA SER A 121 -28.35 5.10 8.24
C SER A 121 -27.24 4.07 8.19
N ILE A 122 -26.42 4.05 9.24
CA ILE A 122 -25.27 3.16 9.37
C ILE A 122 -25.26 2.52 10.75
N ALA A 123 -24.60 1.38 10.88
CA ALA A 123 -24.06 0.90 12.15
C ALA A 123 -22.57 1.23 12.20
N ALA A 124 -22.13 1.88 13.28
CA ALA A 124 -20.74 2.30 13.48
C ALA A 124 -20.16 1.70 14.76
N LEU A 125 -18.94 1.21 14.69
CA LEU A 125 -18.17 0.80 15.87
C LEU A 125 -16.90 1.66 15.94
N PRO A 126 -16.73 2.52 16.96
CA PRO A 126 -15.51 3.30 17.12
C PRO A 126 -14.37 2.40 17.62
N HIS A 127 -13.12 2.85 17.46
CA HIS A 127 -12.01 2.23 18.19
C HIS A 127 -12.19 2.38 19.70
N LEU A 128 -12.01 1.28 20.44
CA LEU A 128 -12.08 1.21 21.89
C LEU A 128 -10.77 0.63 22.45
N ASP A 129 -10.43 1.02 23.67
CA ASP A 129 -9.18 0.60 24.33
C ASP A 129 -9.32 -0.73 25.13
N GLN A 130 -10.50 -1.36 25.11
CA GLN A 130 -10.85 -2.54 25.94
C GLN A 130 -10.69 -3.88 25.18
N ASP A 131 -10.53 -4.99 25.91
CA ASP A 131 -9.96 -6.26 25.41
C ASP A 131 -10.91 -7.26 24.69
N ALA A 132 -12.16 -6.91 24.41
CA ALA A 132 -13.02 -7.79 23.62
C ALA A 132 -14.06 -6.99 22.82
N ASP A 133 -13.90 -6.97 21.49
CA ASP A 133 -14.91 -6.33 20.63
C ASP A 133 -16.16 -7.21 20.48
N TYR A 134 -16.06 -8.54 20.59
CA TYR A 134 -17.17 -9.47 20.31
C TYR A 134 -17.20 -10.72 21.21
N GLU A 135 -18.41 -11.22 21.47
CA GLU A 135 -18.70 -12.50 22.12
C GLU A 135 -19.54 -13.40 21.19
N LEU A 136 -19.34 -14.72 21.27
CA LEU A 136 -20.19 -15.71 20.62
C LEU A 136 -21.47 -15.88 21.44
N ALA A 137 -22.59 -15.42 20.90
CA ALA A 137 -23.93 -15.63 21.44
C ALA A 137 -24.51 -16.99 20.96
N PRO A 138 -25.49 -17.56 21.68
CA PRO A 138 -26.17 -18.79 21.26
C PRO A 138 -26.65 -18.75 19.80
N GLY A 139 -26.47 -19.86 19.08
CA GLY A 139 -26.87 -19.99 17.67
C GLY A 139 -25.90 -19.38 16.65
N ASN A 140 -24.58 -19.37 16.95
CA ASN A 140 -23.52 -18.79 16.10
C ASN A 140 -23.72 -17.29 15.79
N LYS A 141 -24.37 -16.57 16.71
CA LYS A 141 -24.55 -15.12 16.59
C LYS A 141 -23.41 -14.41 17.31
N TRP A 142 -23.12 -13.19 16.89
CA TRP A 142 -22.09 -12.37 17.55
C TRP A 142 -22.73 -11.11 18.13
N LYS A 143 -22.23 -10.70 19.30
CA LYS A 143 -22.65 -9.47 20.00
C LYS A 143 -21.45 -8.69 20.52
N LEU A 144 -21.58 -7.38 20.70
CA LEU A 144 -20.60 -6.63 21.51
C LEU A 144 -20.74 -7.08 22.97
N ALA A 145 -19.62 -7.23 23.67
CA ALA A 145 -19.65 -7.33 25.13
C ALA A 145 -20.29 -6.05 25.72
N ASP A 146 -21.00 -6.16 26.85
CA ASP A 146 -21.79 -5.05 27.40
C ASP A 146 -20.92 -3.82 27.72
N ALA A 147 -19.71 -4.03 28.25
CA ALA A 147 -18.75 -2.96 28.51
C ALA A 147 -18.30 -2.24 27.23
N THR A 148 -18.07 -3.00 26.15
CA THR A 148 -17.71 -2.50 24.82
C THR A 148 -18.86 -1.70 24.22
N LEU A 149 -20.10 -2.16 24.39
CA LEU A 149 -21.30 -1.44 23.94
C LEU A 149 -21.42 -0.08 24.62
N SER A 150 -21.34 -0.03 25.95
CA SER A 150 -21.44 1.23 26.71
C SER A 150 -20.32 2.22 26.32
N ALA A 151 -19.09 1.73 26.16
CA ALA A 151 -17.97 2.57 25.74
C ALA A 151 -18.14 3.11 24.30
N ALA A 152 -18.64 2.28 23.38
CA ALA A 152 -18.95 2.71 22.01
C ALA A 152 -20.03 3.81 21.98
N GLN A 153 -21.11 3.63 22.74
CA GLN A 153 -22.19 4.60 22.85
C GLN A 153 -21.70 5.94 23.38
N GLN A 154 -20.93 5.93 24.48
CA GLN A 154 -20.39 7.14 25.08
C GLN A 154 -19.48 7.91 24.10
N LYS A 155 -18.59 7.19 23.40
CA LYS A 155 -17.66 7.80 22.44
C LYS A 155 -18.36 8.41 21.23
N LEU A 156 -19.37 7.73 20.68
CA LEU A 156 -20.12 8.26 19.53
C LEU A 156 -21.09 9.39 19.92
N ALA A 157 -21.69 9.33 21.11
CA ALA A 157 -22.58 10.40 21.60
C ALA A 157 -21.85 11.75 21.71
N ALA A 158 -20.58 11.75 22.15
CA ALA A 158 -19.75 12.96 22.23
C ALA A 158 -19.54 13.66 20.88
N VAL A 159 -19.58 12.90 19.77
CA VAL A 159 -19.28 13.41 18.41
C VAL A 159 -20.56 13.71 17.62
N ALA A 160 -21.64 12.96 17.85
CA ALA A 160 -22.89 13.04 17.08
C ALA A 160 -23.69 14.35 17.26
N GLY A 161 -23.67 15.01 18.42
CA GLY A 161 -24.44 16.24 18.63
C GLY A 161 -25.96 16.07 18.39
N GLU A 162 -26.59 16.97 17.63
CA GLU A 162 -28.01 16.90 17.19
C GLU A 162 -28.33 15.72 16.23
N GLN A 163 -27.33 14.92 15.84
CA GLN A 163 -27.57 13.74 15.05
C GLN A 163 -28.14 12.63 15.92
N VAL A 164 -29.38 12.29 15.62
CA VAL A 164 -30.17 11.30 16.36
C VAL A 164 -29.50 9.93 16.20
N LEU A 165 -28.93 9.41 17.30
CA LEU A 165 -28.88 7.96 17.53
C LEU A 165 -30.30 7.48 17.26
N ALA A 166 -30.51 6.71 16.20
CA ALA A 166 -31.85 6.35 15.74
C ALA A 166 -32.69 5.91 16.94
N ASP A 167 -33.85 6.57 17.12
CA ASP A 167 -34.65 6.55 18.35
C ASP A 167 -34.73 5.14 18.94
N GLY A 168 -34.38 5.03 20.22
CA GLY A 168 -34.72 3.97 21.17
C GLY A 168 -34.85 2.53 20.64
N GLN A 169 -34.00 1.65 21.15
CA GLN A 169 -34.14 0.18 21.09
C GLN A 169 -33.70 -0.48 19.78
N ALA A 170 -32.40 -0.68 19.64
CA ALA A 170 -31.80 -2.02 19.57
C ALA A 170 -30.29 -1.85 19.42
N SER A 171 -29.55 -2.12 20.50
CA SER A 171 -28.25 -2.78 20.31
C SER A 171 -28.46 -3.92 19.32
N ILE A 172 -27.60 -4.09 18.33
CA ILE A 172 -27.56 -5.36 17.61
C ILE A 172 -26.96 -6.37 18.61
N ALA A 173 -27.83 -6.85 19.50
CA ALA A 173 -27.51 -7.62 20.71
C ALA A 173 -27.18 -9.08 20.39
N ALA A 174 -27.48 -9.52 19.15
CA ALA A 174 -27.07 -10.79 18.58
C ALA A 174 -27.44 -10.78 17.08
N SER A 175 -26.45 -10.69 16.20
CA SER A 175 -26.66 -10.86 14.75
C SER A 175 -26.07 -12.20 14.32
N SER A 176 -26.79 -12.95 13.46
CA SER A 176 -26.20 -14.08 12.73
C SER A 176 -25.18 -13.61 11.69
N ASP A 177 -25.20 -12.32 11.38
CA ASP A 177 -24.24 -11.65 10.52
C ASP A 177 -23.29 -10.79 11.37
N LEU A 178 -22.03 -11.23 11.51
CA LEU A 178 -20.93 -10.45 12.11
C LEU A 178 -20.85 -9.03 11.54
N ARG A 179 -21.30 -8.84 10.29
CA ARG A 179 -21.30 -7.57 9.56
C ARG A 179 -22.40 -6.60 10.00
N LYS A 180 -23.07 -6.80 11.13
CA LYS A 180 -24.09 -5.84 11.60
C LYS A 180 -23.85 -5.35 13.02
N VAL A 181 -22.74 -5.69 13.65
CA VAL A 181 -22.54 -5.38 15.06
C VAL A 181 -21.95 -3.96 15.22
N GLY A 182 -22.78 -2.98 15.58
CA GLY A 182 -22.37 -1.59 15.83
C GLY A 182 -23.50 -0.73 16.42
N ILE A 183 -23.21 0.54 16.69
CA ILE A 183 -24.18 1.54 17.16
C ILE A 183 -24.88 2.16 15.96
N PRO A 184 -26.21 2.10 15.85
CA PRO A 184 -26.95 2.70 14.75
C PRO A 184 -26.90 4.23 14.82
N MET A 185 -26.65 4.86 13.67
CA MET A 185 -26.53 6.31 13.52
C MET A 185 -27.13 6.76 12.20
N ARG A 186 -27.70 7.97 12.16
CA ARG A 186 -28.15 8.60 10.92
C ARG A 186 -27.34 9.86 10.63
N LEU A 187 -26.58 9.83 9.54
CA LEU A 187 -25.56 10.83 9.23
C LEU A 187 -25.89 11.59 7.95
N ASN A 188 -25.58 12.88 7.93
CA ASN A 188 -25.45 13.67 6.70
C ASN A 188 -23.98 13.78 6.27
N ARG A 189 -23.70 14.47 5.15
CA ARG A 189 -22.34 14.57 4.58
C ARG A 189 -21.30 15.15 5.55
N GLN A 190 -21.61 16.25 6.25
CA GLN A 190 -20.65 16.90 7.16
C GLN A 190 -20.43 16.09 8.43
N ALA A 191 -21.48 15.52 9.01
CA ALA A 191 -21.33 14.77 10.25
C ALA A 191 -20.66 13.40 10.05
N ARG A 192 -20.80 12.79 8.87
CA ARG A 192 -19.93 11.67 8.48
C ARG A 192 -18.47 12.08 8.64
N LEU A 193 -18.05 13.21 8.07
CA LEU A 193 -16.66 13.67 8.18
C LEU A 193 -16.26 13.95 9.63
N LYS A 194 -17.15 14.55 10.42
CA LYS A 194 -16.92 14.79 11.85
C LYS A 194 -16.65 13.51 12.64
N ILE A 195 -17.47 12.47 12.42
CA ILE A 195 -17.27 11.16 13.05
C ILE A 195 -15.93 10.54 12.65
N LEU A 196 -15.58 10.60 11.38
CA LEU A 196 -14.29 10.09 10.90
C LEU A 196 -13.08 10.81 11.52
N GLU A 197 -13.25 12.07 11.92
CA GLU A 197 -12.22 12.90 12.54
C GLU A 197 -12.12 12.70 14.05
N GLU A 198 -13.24 12.71 14.76
CA GLU A 198 -13.27 12.73 16.23
C GLU A 198 -13.50 11.35 16.86
N ALA A 199 -14.11 10.41 16.13
CA ALA A 199 -14.33 9.04 16.56
C ALA A 199 -13.93 8.03 15.46
N PRO A 200 -12.63 7.83 15.22
CA PRO A 200 -12.14 6.89 14.22
C PRO A 200 -12.83 5.53 14.34
N LEU A 201 -13.40 5.08 13.22
CA LEU A 201 -14.22 3.89 13.17
C LEU A 201 -13.37 2.66 12.90
N ARG A 202 -13.68 1.60 13.65
CA ARG A 202 -13.15 0.26 13.47
C ARG A 202 -14.14 -0.66 12.76
N GLY A 203 -15.43 -0.34 12.79
CA GLY A 203 -16.47 -1.05 12.05
C GLY A 203 -17.46 -0.05 11.44
N LEU A 204 -17.87 -0.32 10.20
CA LEU A 204 -18.81 0.52 9.47
C LEU A 204 -19.68 -0.33 8.57
N TRP A 205 -21.00 -0.21 8.73
CA TRP A 205 -22.00 -0.92 7.95
C TRP A 205 -23.15 -0.01 7.59
N VAL A 206 -23.76 -0.24 6.43
CA VAL A 206 -24.85 0.58 5.92
C VAL A 206 -26.15 -0.20 6.05
N ASP A 207 -27.17 0.41 6.63
CA ASP A 207 -28.45 -0.27 6.85
C ASP A 207 -29.07 -0.69 5.51
N GLY A 208 -29.58 -1.93 5.47
CA GLY A 208 -30.12 -2.52 4.24
C GLY A 208 -29.07 -2.89 3.17
N SER A 209 -27.77 -2.68 3.42
CA SER A 209 -26.69 -3.07 2.53
C SER A 209 -26.01 -4.36 3.02
N ALA A 210 -25.83 -5.32 2.12
CA ALA A 210 -25.01 -6.51 2.35
C ALA A 210 -23.70 -6.38 1.57
N ASP A 211 -22.62 -7.01 2.05
CA ASP A 211 -21.41 -7.20 1.23
C ASP A 211 -21.80 -8.01 -0.02
N PRO A 212 -21.76 -7.40 -1.22
CA PRO A 212 -22.26 -8.04 -2.44
C PRO A 212 -21.28 -9.09 -2.98
N ARG A 213 -20.05 -9.16 -2.44
CA ARG A 213 -19.02 -10.07 -2.95
C ARG A 213 -19.40 -11.50 -2.54
N PRO A 214 -19.67 -12.43 -3.47
CA PRO A 214 -19.84 -13.83 -3.12
C PRO A 214 -18.52 -14.42 -2.61
N LEU A 215 -18.56 -15.64 -2.06
CA LEU A 215 -17.33 -16.42 -1.88
C LEU A 215 -16.74 -16.70 -3.27
N HIS A 216 -15.53 -16.21 -3.52
CA HIS A 216 -14.82 -16.50 -4.76
C HIS A 216 -13.94 -17.74 -4.60
N ILE A 217 -14.08 -18.71 -5.49
CA ILE A 217 -13.26 -19.92 -5.49
C ILE A 217 -12.58 -19.97 -6.85
N ASP A 218 -11.26 -20.04 -6.85
CA ASP A 218 -10.49 -20.22 -8.06
C ASP A 218 -10.74 -21.63 -8.62
N PRO A 219 -11.32 -21.77 -9.83
CA PRO A 219 -11.58 -23.08 -10.43
C PRO A 219 -10.29 -23.88 -10.71
N GLU A 220 -9.16 -23.20 -10.89
CA GLU A 220 -7.88 -23.86 -11.12
C GLU A 220 -7.38 -24.56 -9.85
N ALA A 221 -7.72 -24.05 -8.65
CA ALA A 221 -7.33 -24.68 -7.39
C ALA A 221 -7.90 -26.10 -7.25
N LEU A 222 -9.17 -26.29 -7.57
CA LEU A 222 -9.81 -27.61 -7.56
C LEU A 222 -9.23 -28.52 -8.64
N THR A 223 -9.05 -27.99 -9.84
CA THR A 223 -8.47 -28.72 -10.97
C THR A 223 -7.08 -29.24 -10.64
N GLN A 224 -6.22 -28.39 -10.08
CA GLN A 224 -4.87 -28.76 -9.68
C GLN A 224 -4.89 -29.81 -8.56
N ALA A 225 -5.72 -29.64 -7.54
CA ALA A 225 -5.79 -30.61 -6.44
C ALA A 225 -6.29 -31.99 -6.89
N ASP A 226 -7.21 -32.05 -7.86
CA ASP A 226 -7.69 -33.31 -8.42
C ASP A 226 -6.64 -33.98 -9.33
N GLN A 227 -5.82 -33.20 -10.05
CA GLN A 227 -4.78 -33.73 -10.94
C GLN A 227 -3.47 -34.10 -10.23
N GLN A 228 -3.06 -33.32 -9.24
CA GLN A 228 -1.76 -33.42 -8.56
C GLN A 228 -1.87 -33.92 -7.12
N GLY A 229 -3.09 -34.19 -6.63
CA GLY A 229 -3.38 -34.64 -5.27
C GLY A 229 -3.47 -33.51 -4.24
N LEU A 230 -2.77 -32.40 -4.46
CA LEU A 230 -2.75 -31.21 -3.61
C LEU A 230 -2.74 -29.93 -4.46
N ALA A 231 -3.36 -28.86 -3.96
CA ALA A 231 -3.16 -27.51 -4.45
C ALA A 231 -2.81 -26.59 -3.27
N GLU A 232 -1.79 -25.75 -3.47
CA GLU A 232 -1.47 -24.69 -2.53
C GLU A 232 -2.42 -23.52 -2.76
N VAL A 233 -3.13 -23.12 -1.71
CA VAL A 233 -4.16 -22.08 -1.81
C VAL A 233 -3.97 -20.99 -0.77
N VAL A 234 -4.47 -19.80 -1.10
CA VAL A 234 -4.61 -18.66 -0.21
C VAL A 234 -6.09 -18.52 0.15
N VAL A 235 -6.44 -18.83 1.41
CA VAL A 235 -7.80 -18.66 1.92
C VAL A 235 -7.89 -17.33 2.67
N THR A 236 -8.77 -16.45 2.21
CA THR A 236 -8.93 -15.09 2.75
C THR A 236 -10.29 -14.96 3.44
N LEU A 237 -10.28 -14.47 4.68
CA LEU A 237 -11.48 -14.09 5.41
C LEU A 237 -11.98 -12.72 4.95
N ARG A 238 -13.28 -12.51 5.11
CA ARG A 238 -13.87 -11.18 5.14
C ARG A 238 -13.40 -10.51 6.42
N ASN A 239 -12.56 -9.49 6.29
CA ASN A 239 -12.20 -8.64 7.42
C ASN A 239 -13.17 -7.43 7.48
N PRO A 240 -14.13 -7.41 8.42
CA PRO A 240 -15.02 -6.27 8.57
C PRO A 240 -14.34 -5.08 9.29
N MET A 241 -13.19 -5.32 9.95
CA MET A 241 -12.52 -4.34 10.79
C MET A 241 -11.61 -3.41 10.01
N LEU A 242 -11.63 -2.14 10.37
CA LEU A 242 -10.84 -1.04 9.79
C LEU A 242 -9.72 -0.65 10.75
N GLY A 243 -8.52 -0.39 10.24
CA GLY A 243 -7.41 0.19 11.03
C GLY A 243 -7.02 -0.56 12.31
N ALA A 244 -7.35 -1.85 12.43
CA ALA A 244 -7.20 -2.60 13.70
C ALA A 244 -5.75 -2.67 14.19
N LEU A 245 -4.77 -2.58 13.29
CA LEU A 245 -3.36 -2.69 13.62
C LEU A 245 -2.76 -1.39 14.15
N THR A 246 -3.51 -0.29 14.16
CA THR A 246 -3.04 1.01 14.69
C THR A 246 -2.97 1.05 16.22
N ARG A 247 -3.62 0.10 16.91
CA ARG A 247 -3.62 -0.03 18.38
C ARG A 247 -3.36 -1.47 18.81
N LYS A 248 -2.59 -1.66 19.89
CA LYS A 248 -2.11 -2.99 20.31
C LYS A 248 -3.26 -3.93 20.71
N SER A 249 -4.15 -3.47 21.58
CA SER A 249 -5.33 -4.23 22.01
C SER A 249 -6.24 -4.59 20.83
N SER A 250 -6.45 -3.64 19.91
CA SER A 250 -7.19 -3.87 18.67
C SER A 250 -6.53 -4.94 17.80
N ALA A 251 -5.21 -4.86 17.58
CA ALA A 251 -4.48 -5.83 16.79
C ALA A 251 -4.58 -7.25 17.40
N GLU A 252 -4.47 -7.36 18.72
CA GLU A 252 -4.61 -8.65 19.43
C GLU A 252 -6.02 -9.23 19.33
N ALA A 253 -7.06 -8.40 19.47
CA ALA A 253 -8.45 -8.81 19.30
C ALA A 253 -8.71 -9.34 17.87
N GLN A 254 -8.19 -8.66 16.84
CA GLN A 254 -8.29 -9.11 15.46
C GLN A 254 -7.60 -10.46 15.26
N ARG A 255 -6.37 -10.61 15.76
CA ARG A 255 -5.63 -11.88 15.68
C ARG A 255 -6.35 -13.03 16.38
N ARG A 256 -7.01 -12.78 17.53
CA ARG A 256 -7.82 -13.79 18.23
C ARG A 256 -9.02 -14.22 17.38
N ALA A 257 -9.75 -13.26 16.83
CA ALA A 257 -10.93 -13.53 15.99
C ALA A 257 -10.56 -14.33 14.72
N HIS A 258 -9.47 -13.96 14.04
CA HIS A 258 -8.99 -14.69 12.87
C HIS A 258 -8.59 -16.14 13.21
N ARG A 259 -7.83 -16.35 14.29
CA ARG A 259 -7.46 -17.71 14.75
C ARG A 259 -8.68 -18.59 15.04
N GLN A 260 -9.66 -18.06 15.76
CA GLN A 260 -10.91 -18.80 16.03
C GLN A 260 -11.67 -19.12 14.74
N ALA A 261 -11.68 -18.22 13.77
CA ALA A 261 -12.29 -18.47 12.47
C ALA A 261 -11.56 -19.56 11.68
N PHE A 262 -10.23 -19.54 11.66
CA PHE A 262 -9.42 -20.57 11.01
C PHE A 262 -9.62 -21.94 11.66
N GLN A 263 -9.57 -22.05 12.98
CA GLN A 263 -9.82 -23.30 13.70
C GLN A 263 -11.18 -23.90 13.33
N ALA A 264 -12.24 -23.08 13.28
CA ALA A 264 -13.58 -23.55 12.90
C ALA A 264 -13.65 -24.04 11.45
N LEU A 265 -13.06 -23.28 10.49
CA LEU A 265 -13.03 -23.65 9.08
C LEU A 265 -12.22 -24.94 8.84
N ARG A 266 -11.06 -25.03 9.48
CA ARG A 266 -10.16 -26.19 9.40
C ARG A 266 -10.81 -27.44 9.98
N ALA A 267 -11.47 -27.33 11.13
CA ALA A 267 -12.21 -28.44 11.72
C ALA A 267 -13.33 -28.93 10.79
N ALA A 268 -14.12 -28.01 10.20
CA ALA A 268 -15.18 -28.36 9.26
C ALA A 268 -14.65 -29.05 7.99
N ALA A 269 -13.49 -28.62 7.49
CA ALA A 269 -12.85 -29.19 6.30
C ALA A 269 -11.87 -30.34 6.59
N LYS A 270 -11.72 -30.77 7.85
CA LYS A 270 -10.76 -31.81 8.29
C LYS A 270 -9.32 -31.48 7.86
N ILE A 271 -8.90 -30.23 8.05
CA ILE A 271 -7.54 -29.75 7.81
C ILE A 271 -6.80 -29.75 9.15
N PRO A 272 -5.74 -30.56 9.34
CA PRO A 272 -4.97 -30.57 10.59
C PRO A 272 -4.34 -29.19 10.86
N ASP A 273 -4.24 -28.77 12.12
CA ASP A 273 -3.68 -27.47 12.52
C ASP A 273 -2.19 -27.29 12.11
N THR A 274 -1.48 -28.39 11.88
CA THR A 274 -0.08 -28.39 11.43
C THR A 274 0.10 -28.09 9.95
N VAL A 275 -0.97 -28.02 9.16
CA VAL A 275 -0.90 -27.83 7.70
C VAL A 275 -1.01 -26.36 7.32
N GLY A 276 0.05 -25.78 6.75
CA GLY A 276 0.01 -24.40 6.26
C GLY A 276 0.34 -23.34 7.31
N LEU A 277 0.14 -22.07 6.95
CA LEU A 277 0.54 -20.90 7.72
C LEU A 277 -0.64 -19.93 7.91
N GLU A 278 -0.79 -19.40 9.12
CA GLU A 278 -1.83 -18.42 9.45
C GLU A 278 -1.24 -17.01 9.54
N HIS A 279 -1.68 -16.13 8.64
CA HIS A 279 -1.36 -14.70 8.65
C HIS A 279 -2.47 -13.95 9.39
N THR A 280 -2.43 -14.07 10.72
CA THR A 280 -3.53 -13.61 11.58
C THR A 280 -3.72 -12.08 11.59
N ASN A 281 -2.74 -11.28 11.17
CA ASN A 281 -2.98 -9.84 10.96
C ASN A 281 -3.82 -9.59 9.70
N LEU A 282 -3.70 -10.43 8.70
CA LEU A 282 -4.35 -10.27 7.40
C LEU A 282 -5.69 -11.02 7.29
N GLY A 283 -5.97 -11.96 8.19
CA GLY A 283 -7.13 -12.85 8.06
C GLY A 283 -6.96 -13.79 6.88
N VAL A 284 -5.72 -14.23 6.63
CA VAL A 284 -5.36 -15.17 5.58
C VAL A 284 -4.75 -16.42 6.20
N PHE A 285 -5.02 -17.58 5.64
CA PHE A 285 -4.14 -18.73 5.81
C PHE A 285 -3.77 -19.33 4.46
N THR A 286 -2.54 -19.81 4.35
CA THR A 286 -2.02 -20.49 3.17
C THR A 286 -1.86 -21.97 3.49
N ALA A 287 -2.27 -22.87 2.60
CA ALA A 287 -2.17 -24.30 2.86
C ALA A 287 -2.17 -25.12 1.57
N ARG A 288 -1.47 -26.26 1.59
CA ARG A 288 -1.57 -27.30 0.56
C ARG A 288 -2.72 -28.24 0.91
N LEU A 289 -3.79 -28.18 0.13
CA LEU A 289 -5.04 -28.87 0.42
C LEU A 289 -5.38 -29.89 -0.66
N THR A 290 -5.96 -31.01 -0.23
CA THR A 290 -6.52 -32.02 -1.14
C THR A 290 -7.82 -31.53 -1.78
N GLY A 291 -8.22 -32.15 -2.89
CA GLY A 291 -9.51 -31.84 -3.53
C GLY A 291 -10.71 -32.00 -2.59
N THR A 292 -10.67 -33.00 -1.70
CA THR A 292 -11.71 -33.20 -0.66
C THR A 292 -11.76 -32.05 0.34
N GLN A 293 -10.62 -31.58 0.82
CA GLN A 293 -10.55 -30.45 1.76
C GLN A 293 -11.01 -29.14 1.10
N LEU A 294 -10.59 -28.88 -0.14
CA LEU A 294 -11.03 -27.71 -0.89
C LEU A 294 -12.54 -27.72 -1.15
N ARG A 295 -13.10 -28.86 -1.56
CA ARG A 295 -14.57 -29.02 -1.73
C ARG A 295 -15.31 -28.83 -0.41
N ALA A 296 -14.76 -29.30 0.72
CA ALA A 296 -15.36 -29.10 2.03
C ALA A 296 -15.40 -27.61 2.42
N LEU A 297 -14.31 -26.86 2.19
CA LEU A 297 -14.30 -25.41 2.38
C LEU A 297 -15.30 -24.73 1.43
N ALA A 298 -15.24 -25.04 0.13
CA ALA A 298 -16.13 -24.47 -0.88
C ALA A 298 -17.63 -24.65 -0.55
N ASN A 299 -18.01 -25.86 -0.13
CA ASN A 299 -19.40 -26.23 0.14
C ASN A 299 -19.90 -25.77 1.52
N SER A 300 -19.00 -25.34 2.42
CA SER A 300 -19.40 -24.85 3.75
C SER A 300 -20.30 -23.63 3.68
N GLN A 301 -20.19 -22.83 2.60
CA GLN A 301 -20.83 -21.52 2.46
C GLN A 301 -20.62 -20.61 3.69
N ASP A 302 -19.50 -20.78 4.41
CA ASP A 302 -19.22 -20.00 5.60
C ASP A 302 -19.08 -18.52 5.22
N GLY A 303 -20.00 -17.71 5.73
CA GLY A 303 -20.10 -16.27 5.42
C GLY A 303 -18.86 -15.46 5.84
N ARG A 304 -17.94 -16.05 6.62
CA ARG A 304 -16.66 -15.43 6.97
C ARG A 304 -15.63 -15.55 5.85
N MET A 305 -15.75 -16.50 4.92
CA MET A 305 -14.79 -16.63 3.82
C MET A 305 -15.11 -15.64 2.68
N LEU A 306 -14.06 -14.97 2.20
CA LEU A 306 -14.13 -14.08 1.04
C LEU A 306 -13.64 -14.79 -0.23
N SER A 307 -12.49 -15.47 -0.14
CA SER A 307 -11.93 -16.15 -1.31
C SER A 307 -11.07 -17.37 -0.96
N ILE A 308 -11.00 -18.31 -1.89
CA ILE A 308 -10.01 -19.39 -1.97
C ILE A 308 -9.31 -19.21 -3.32
N ALA A 309 -8.09 -18.70 -3.32
CA ALA A 309 -7.30 -18.45 -4.52
C ALA A 309 -6.20 -19.51 -4.67
N LEU A 310 -5.90 -19.95 -5.90
CA LEU A 310 -4.75 -20.79 -6.17
C LEU A 310 -3.46 -19.98 -5.96
N ASN A 311 -2.46 -20.55 -5.27
CA ASN A 311 -1.14 -19.97 -5.21
C ASN A 311 -0.42 -20.15 -6.56
N ARG A 312 -0.14 -19.04 -7.25
CA ARG A 312 0.48 -19.05 -8.58
C ARG A 312 1.45 -17.88 -8.75
N PRO A 313 2.41 -17.96 -9.69
CA PRO A 313 3.30 -16.84 -9.96
C PRO A 313 2.48 -15.69 -10.54
N ARG A 314 2.46 -14.55 -9.85
CA ARG A 314 1.65 -13.38 -10.22
C ARG A 314 2.45 -12.29 -10.92
N ALA A 315 3.72 -12.16 -10.56
CA ALA A 315 4.56 -11.07 -11.07
C ALA A 315 6.01 -11.51 -11.32
N LYS A 316 6.69 -10.69 -12.12
CA LYS A 316 8.08 -10.84 -12.53
C LYS A 316 8.84 -9.53 -12.27
N PRO A 317 10.18 -9.52 -12.28
CA PRO A 317 10.95 -8.27 -12.23
C PRO A 317 10.60 -7.33 -13.40
N MET A 318 10.37 -6.03 -13.16
CA MET A 318 9.98 -5.08 -14.22
C MET A 318 11.18 -4.38 -14.87
N LEU A 319 11.84 -5.07 -15.81
CA LEU A 319 13.03 -4.58 -16.51
C LEU A 319 12.79 -4.16 -17.97
N ALA A 320 13.67 -3.32 -18.50
CA ALA A 320 13.76 -2.90 -19.91
C ALA A 320 15.24 -2.88 -20.35
N THR A 321 15.49 -2.94 -21.67
CA THR A 321 16.85 -3.03 -22.24
C THR A 321 17.70 -1.76 -22.02
N SER A 322 19.03 -1.90 -22.13
CA SER A 322 20.03 -0.92 -21.65
C SER A 322 20.82 -0.20 -22.77
N THR A 323 21.08 1.11 -22.57
CA THR A 323 22.23 1.87 -23.13
C THR A 323 22.59 3.07 -22.21
N ALA A 324 23.87 3.47 -22.21
CA ALA A 324 24.57 4.63 -21.59
C ALA A 324 24.05 5.33 -20.30
N THR A 325 24.98 5.83 -19.46
CA THR A 325 24.73 6.20 -18.06
C THR A 325 24.47 7.70 -17.83
N LEU A 326 23.58 8.01 -16.90
CA LEU A 326 23.63 9.20 -16.04
C LEU A 326 23.14 8.78 -14.63
N ASN A 327 23.34 9.57 -13.59
CA ASN A 327 22.73 9.36 -12.26
C ASN A 327 22.47 10.76 -11.68
N MET A 328 21.35 10.97 -10.98
CA MET A 328 20.93 12.30 -10.52
C MET A 328 21.63 12.69 -9.20
N PRO A 329 22.51 13.72 -9.17
CA PRO A 329 23.25 14.14 -7.97
C PRO A 329 22.41 14.87 -6.90
N VAL A 330 21.18 15.29 -7.26
CA VAL A 330 20.48 16.38 -6.56
C VAL A 330 19.78 15.88 -5.28
N ALA A 331 19.41 14.60 -5.19
CA ALA A 331 18.76 14.03 -4.00
C ALA A 331 19.68 14.04 -2.76
N TRP A 332 20.99 13.90 -2.97
CA TRP A 332 22.00 13.84 -1.89
C TRP A 332 22.31 15.21 -1.31
N ASN A 333 22.13 16.27 -2.09
CA ASN A 333 22.37 17.65 -1.66
C ASN A 333 21.34 18.14 -0.63
N LEU A 334 20.24 17.40 -0.42
CA LEU A 334 19.23 17.71 0.59
C LEU A 334 19.66 17.31 2.01
N GLY A 335 20.74 16.53 2.19
CA GLY A 335 21.28 16.16 3.50
C GLY A 335 20.51 15.07 4.24
N TYR A 336 19.43 14.52 3.67
CA TYR A 336 18.69 13.39 4.23
C TYR A 336 19.23 12.09 3.70
N THR A 337 19.75 11.27 4.60
CA THR A 337 20.39 10.00 4.23
C THR A 337 19.63 8.79 4.78
N ALA A 338 18.47 9.03 5.39
CA ALA A 338 17.58 8.04 6.01
C ALA A 338 18.22 7.29 7.18
N SER A 339 18.98 7.99 8.02
CA SER A 339 19.63 7.35 9.18
C SER A 339 18.57 6.80 10.15
N GLY A 340 18.78 5.58 10.63
CA GLY A 340 17.82 4.89 11.51
C GLY A 340 16.53 4.41 10.83
N GLN A 341 16.40 4.60 9.51
CA GLN A 341 15.27 4.09 8.73
C GLN A 341 15.63 2.75 8.09
N ALA A 342 14.63 1.93 7.77
CA ALA A 342 14.79 0.64 7.14
C ALA A 342 14.05 0.60 5.80
N ILE A 343 14.76 0.22 4.74
CA ILE A 343 14.18 -0.01 3.42
C ILE A 343 14.11 -1.51 3.19
N VAL A 344 12.88 -2.03 3.12
CA VAL A 344 12.59 -3.42 2.81
C VAL A 344 12.49 -3.56 1.29
N VAL A 345 13.37 -4.37 0.73
CA VAL A 345 13.36 -4.70 -0.71
C VAL A 345 12.91 -6.15 -0.85
N MET A 346 11.69 -6.33 -1.37
CA MET A 346 11.13 -7.66 -1.65
C MET A 346 11.33 -7.97 -3.14
N ASP A 347 12.34 -8.78 -3.44
CA ASP A 347 12.84 -8.93 -4.81
C ASP A 347 13.53 -10.31 -5.03
N THR A 348 14.34 -10.48 -6.08
CA THR A 348 15.03 -11.72 -6.48
C THR A 348 16.21 -12.10 -5.58
N GLY A 349 16.49 -11.29 -4.56
CA GLY A 349 17.60 -11.45 -3.63
C GLY A 349 18.63 -10.32 -3.75
N VAL A 350 19.44 -10.16 -2.70
CA VAL A 350 20.42 -9.10 -2.53
C VAL A 350 21.76 -9.69 -2.15
N GLN A 351 22.80 -9.41 -2.94
CA GLN A 351 24.15 -9.83 -2.61
C GLN A 351 24.66 -9.09 -1.36
N ARG A 352 24.62 -9.78 -0.21
CA ARG A 352 24.84 -9.16 1.11
C ARG A 352 26.20 -8.49 1.29
N ASP A 353 27.23 -9.10 0.73
CA ASP A 353 28.63 -8.72 0.93
C ASP A 353 29.10 -7.61 -0.02
N HIS A 354 28.23 -7.15 -0.92
CA HIS A 354 28.51 -6.11 -1.90
C HIS A 354 28.96 -4.80 -1.21
N ALA A 355 30.07 -4.20 -1.65
CA ALA A 355 30.64 -3.04 -0.95
C ALA A 355 29.68 -1.84 -0.87
N PHE A 356 28.84 -1.65 -1.89
CA PHE A 356 27.78 -0.63 -1.91
C PHE A 356 26.80 -0.70 -0.73
N PHE A 357 26.68 -1.84 -0.06
CA PHE A 357 25.80 -2.02 1.10
C PHE A 357 26.53 -1.93 2.43
N ARG A 358 27.78 -1.46 2.44
CA ARG A 358 28.54 -1.25 3.67
C ARG A 358 28.32 0.16 4.24
N ASP A 359 28.54 0.30 5.55
CA ASP A 359 28.63 1.60 6.21
C ASP A 359 30.05 2.17 6.10
N GLY A 360 30.29 3.36 6.66
CA GLY A 360 31.61 3.99 6.64
C GLY A 360 32.70 3.25 7.43
N SER A 361 32.32 2.25 8.25
CA SER A 361 33.23 1.39 9.01
C SER A 361 33.44 0.02 8.34
N GLY A 362 32.81 -0.22 7.19
CA GLY A 362 32.88 -1.48 6.45
C GLY A 362 31.88 -2.56 6.89
N ASN A 363 30.98 -2.29 7.85
CA ASN A 363 29.96 -3.25 8.27
C ASN A 363 28.81 -3.29 7.26
N SER A 364 28.15 -4.45 7.10
CA SER A 364 26.97 -4.55 6.24
C SER A 364 25.79 -3.77 6.85
N ARG A 365 25.13 -2.96 6.03
CA ARG A 365 23.87 -2.28 6.35
C ARG A 365 22.64 -3.15 6.07
N ILE A 366 22.83 -4.38 5.58
CA ILE A 366 21.74 -5.35 5.49
C ILE A 366 21.54 -5.92 6.89
N THR A 367 20.59 -5.36 7.63
CA THR A 367 20.39 -5.66 9.05
C THR A 367 19.51 -6.88 9.27
N LEU A 368 18.69 -7.25 8.28
CA LEU A 368 17.82 -8.41 8.35
C LEU A 368 17.63 -9.01 6.95
N GLU A 369 17.52 -10.33 6.90
CA GLU A 369 17.25 -11.10 5.69
C GLU A 369 16.07 -12.03 5.90
N ALA A 370 15.32 -12.26 4.84
CA ALA A 370 14.23 -13.23 4.82
C ALA A 370 14.10 -13.86 3.43
N CYS A 371 13.52 -15.04 3.37
CA CYS A 371 13.25 -15.74 2.13
C CYS A 371 11.91 -16.45 2.22
N TYR A 372 11.03 -16.13 1.28
CA TYR A 372 9.72 -16.75 1.11
C TYR A 372 9.64 -17.29 -0.30
N GLY A 373 9.26 -18.55 -0.46
CA GLY A 373 9.37 -19.20 -1.76
C GLY A 373 8.53 -20.46 -1.91
N SER A 374 7.74 -20.50 -2.97
CA SER A 374 6.90 -21.61 -3.37
C SER A 374 7.55 -22.45 -4.48
N SER A 375 7.41 -23.78 -4.42
CA SER A 375 7.82 -24.70 -5.50
C SER A 375 6.59 -25.33 -6.15
N ALA A 376 6.39 -25.11 -7.44
CA ALA A 376 5.21 -25.57 -8.16
C ALA A 376 5.45 -25.73 -9.66
N GLN A 377 4.76 -26.70 -10.26
CA GLN A 377 4.68 -26.87 -11.72
C GLN A 377 3.55 -25.98 -12.27
N ILE A 378 3.91 -25.00 -13.11
CA ILE A 378 2.96 -24.06 -13.72
C ILE A 378 3.07 -24.15 -15.24
N GLY A 379 2.05 -24.72 -15.88
CA GLY A 379 2.13 -25.10 -17.30
C GLY A 379 3.34 -26.01 -17.55
N SER A 380 4.21 -25.62 -18.48
CA SER A 380 5.46 -26.35 -18.78
C SER A 380 6.67 -25.94 -17.92
N THR A 381 6.51 -24.98 -17.00
CA THR A 381 7.63 -24.44 -16.20
C THR A 381 7.59 -25.01 -14.79
N LEU A 382 8.73 -25.54 -14.33
CA LEU A 382 8.91 -25.99 -12.95
C LEU A 382 9.60 -24.87 -12.16
N TYR A 383 8.84 -24.16 -11.33
CA TYR A 383 9.40 -23.16 -10.41
C TYR A 383 9.82 -23.84 -9.11
N GLU A 384 10.99 -23.45 -8.60
CA GLU A 384 11.54 -23.95 -7.35
C GLU A 384 12.00 -22.79 -6.45
N SER A 385 11.63 -22.85 -5.18
CA SER A 385 12.17 -21.98 -4.13
C SER A 385 13.67 -22.23 -3.94
N ARG A 386 14.42 -21.16 -3.68
CA ARG A 386 15.85 -21.23 -3.34
C ARG A 386 16.13 -20.82 -1.89
N CYS A 387 15.09 -20.81 -1.04
CA CYS A 387 15.23 -20.48 0.36
C CYS A 387 16.06 -21.53 1.13
N PRO A 388 17.18 -21.14 1.77
CA PRO A 388 17.97 -22.06 2.58
C PRO A 388 17.26 -22.42 3.88
N SER A 389 17.53 -23.61 4.40
CA SER A 389 16.93 -24.10 5.66
C SER A 389 15.39 -23.98 5.67
N ALA A 390 14.77 -24.22 4.51
CA ALA A 390 13.34 -24.05 4.33
C ALA A 390 12.53 -24.94 5.28
N GLY A 391 11.54 -24.34 5.94
CA GLY A 391 10.54 -25.07 6.71
C GLY A 391 9.53 -25.79 5.83
N PRO A 392 8.49 -26.41 6.41
CA PRO A 392 7.46 -27.14 5.67
C PRO A 392 6.72 -26.32 4.60
N ASN A 393 6.71 -24.98 4.73
CA ASN A 393 6.07 -24.06 3.79
C ASN A 393 7.00 -23.60 2.65
N GLY A 394 8.28 -23.96 2.66
CA GLY A 394 9.26 -23.51 1.66
C GLY A 394 10.04 -22.25 2.05
N ASP A 395 9.74 -21.66 3.21
CA ASP A 395 10.33 -20.39 3.68
C ASP A 395 11.52 -20.60 4.63
N SER A 396 12.50 -19.71 4.57
CA SER A 396 13.58 -19.65 5.56
C SER A 396 13.11 -19.05 6.89
N PRO A 397 13.73 -19.40 8.03
CA PRO A 397 13.56 -18.65 9.27
C PRO A 397 13.86 -17.16 9.08
N LEU A 398 12.98 -16.30 9.61
CA LEU A 398 13.16 -14.84 9.57
C LEU A 398 14.49 -14.44 10.24
N GLY A 399 15.31 -13.64 9.55
CA GLY A 399 16.60 -13.17 10.06
C GLY A 399 17.76 -14.15 9.82
N LEU A 400 17.55 -15.26 9.12
CA LEU A 400 18.62 -16.16 8.72
C LEU A 400 19.59 -15.42 7.78
N VAL A 401 20.81 -15.18 8.24
CA VAL A 401 21.85 -14.50 7.45
C VAL A 401 22.12 -15.28 6.16
N GLY A 402 22.14 -14.57 5.03
CA GLY A 402 22.28 -15.14 3.69
C GLY A 402 21.01 -15.74 3.11
N SER A 403 19.87 -15.72 3.82
CA SER A 403 18.62 -16.27 3.27
C SER A 403 18.11 -15.51 2.06
N ALA A 404 18.41 -14.22 1.97
CA ALA A 404 18.00 -13.37 0.85
C ALA A 404 19.03 -13.32 -0.28
N ALA A 405 19.97 -14.27 -0.35
CA ALA A 405 21.00 -14.29 -1.39
C ALA A 405 20.38 -14.40 -2.80
N PRO A 406 20.94 -13.70 -3.80
CA PRO A 406 20.47 -13.79 -5.17
C PRO A 406 20.90 -15.11 -5.81
N VAL A 407 20.11 -15.59 -6.77
CA VAL A 407 20.43 -16.78 -7.55
C VAL A 407 21.21 -16.38 -8.80
N LEU A 408 22.52 -16.60 -8.80
CA LEU A 408 23.37 -16.27 -9.94
C LEU A 408 22.98 -17.08 -11.18
N ASN A 409 22.94 -16.42 -12.33
CA ASN A 409 22.58 -17.01 -13.63
C ASN A 409 21.23 -17.75 -13.63
N CYS A 410 20.29 -17.35 -12.78
CA CYS A 410 18.95 -17.91 -12.65
C CYS A 410 18.15 -18.09 -13.96
N SER A 411 18.45 -17.33 -15.03
CA SER A 411 17.74 -17.39 -16.30
C SER A 411 18.68 -17.12 -17.48
N THR A 412 18.48 -17.86 -18.57
CA THR A 412 19.15 -17.65 -19.87
C THR A 412 18.32 -16.77 -20.80
N GLU A 413 16.99 -16.71 -20.66
CA GLU A 413 16.15 -15.80 -21.44
C GLU A 413 16.07 -14.40 -20.81
N ALA A 414 16.33 -14.27 -19.50
CA ALA A 414 16.37 -12.99 -18.80
C ALA A 414 17.53 -12.90 -17.76
N PRO A 415 18.80 -12.83 -18.21
CA PRO A 415 19.96 -12.81 -17.30
C PRO A 415 19.93 -11.67 -16.28
N ASP A 416 19.45 -10.49 -16.68
CA ASP A 416 19.40 -9.29 -15.82
C ASP A 416 18.45 -9.47 -14.62
N ALA A 417 17.44 -10.36 -14.72
CA ALA A 417 16.52 -10.66 -13.63
C ALA A 417 17.23 -11.26 -12.41
N CYS A 418 18.38 -11.91 -12.62
CA CYS A 418 19.12 -12.60 -11.58
C CYS A 418 19.86 -11.65 -10.62
N SER A 419 20.21 -10.46 -11.11
CA SER A 419 20.86 -9.40 -10.33
C SER A 419 19.90 -8.28 -9.94
N HIS A 420 18.63 -8.41 -10.31
CA HIS A 420 17.61 -7.38 -10.19
C HIS A 420 17.47 -6.82 -8.76
N GLY A 421 17.27 -7.68 -7.76
CA GLY A 421 17.11 -7.24 -6.37
C GLY A 421 18.34 -6.52 -5.81
N THR A 422 19.53 -6.94 -6.21
CA THR A 422 20.80 -6.26 -5.85
C THR A 422 20.87 -4.86 -6.50
N HIS A 423 20.41 -4.73 -7.75
CA HIS A 423 20.36 -3.45 -8.47
C HIS A 423 19.37 -2.47 -7.87
N VAL A 424 18.15 -2.94 -7.62
CA VAL A 424 17.08 -2.18 -6.96
C VAL A 424 17.51 -1.69 -5.57
N THR A 425 18.17 -2.55 -4.79
CA THR A 425 18.68 -2.20 -3.45
C THR A 425 19.73 -1.10 -3.53
N GLY A 426 20.64 -1.16 -4.51
CA GLY A 426 21.65 -0.13 -4.71
C GLY A 426 21.06 1.24 -5.05
N ILE A 427 19.99 1.30 -5.85
CA ILE A 427 19.30 2.56 -6.16
C ILE A 427 18.63 3.13 -4.91
N ALA A 428 17.97 2.27 -4.13
CA ALA A 428 17.26 2.71 -2.94
C ALA A 428 18.24 3.22 -1.87
N ALA A 429 19.30 2.48 -1.58
CA ALA A 429 20.07 2.65 -0.36
C ALA A 429 21.59 2.45 -0.50
N GLY A 430 22.13 2.17 -1.68
CA GLY A 430 23.58 1.97 -1.86
C GLY A 430 24.38 3.18 -1.39
N ARG A 431 25.56 2.98 -0.79
CA ARG A 431 26.45 4.05 -0.30
C ARG A 431 27.68 4.10 -1.19
N ASN A 432 27.97 5.28 -1.73
CA ASN A 432 29.07 5.53 -2.64
C ASN A 432 30.37 4.95 -2.09
N GLU A 433 31.07 4.25 -2.95
CA GLU A 433 32.38 3.65 -2.71
C GLU A 433 33.21 3.76 -4.00
N PRO A 434 34.55 3.66 -3.94
CA PRO A 434 35.43 3.93 -5.08
C PRO A 434 35.09 3.24 -6.41
N LEU A 435 34.60 2.00 -6.40
CA LEU A 435 34.29 1.21 -7.59
C LEU A 435 32.88 1.48 -8.16
N ALA A 436 32.00 2.09 -7.36
CA ALA A 436 30.67 2.53 -7.79
C ALA A 436 30.76 3.57 -8.91
N GLY A 437 31.90 4.25 -9.05
CA GLY A 437 32.14 5.32 -10.01
C GLY A 437 31.46 6.64 -9.64
N ALA A 438 31.88 7.70 -10.32
CA ALA A 438 31.47 9.06 -9.99
C ALA A 438 29.94 9.23 -10.06
N GLY A 439 29.35 9.71 -8.98
CA GLY A 439 27.91 9.96 -8.91
C GLY A 439 27.04 8.71 -8.82
N THR A 440 27.55 7.54 -8.43
CA THR A 440 26.70 6.37 -8.13
C THR A 440 26.48 6.25 -6.63
N GLN A 441 25.26 6.56 -6.20
CA GLN A 441 24.87 6.62 -4.79
C GLN A 441 23.36 6.37 -4.72
N GLY A 442 22.90 5.54 -3.79
CA GLY A 442 21.47 5.33 -3.57
C GLY A 442 20.82 6.57 -2.96
N VAL A 443 19.49 6.65 -3.00
CA VAL A 443 18.75 7.79 -2.45
C VAL A 443 18.85 7.89 -0.92
N ALA A 444 18.96 6.74 -0.23
CA ALA A 444 19.07 6.64 1.23
C ALA A 444 20.41 6.00 1.69
N PRO A 445 21.56 6.69 1.55
CA PRO A 445 22.90 6.15 1.81
C PRO A 445 23.15 5.60 3.22
N SER A 446 22.42 6.10 4.21
CA SER A 446 22.59 5.77 5.63
C SER A 446 21.43 4.93 6.17
N GLY A 447 20.47 4.56 5.31
CA GLY A 447 19.39 3.66 5.65
C GLY A 447 19.88 2.24 5.87
N ASN A 448 19.24 1.54 6.79
CA ASN A 448 19.35 0.10 6.94
C ASN A 448 18.58 -0.58 5.80
N ILE A 449 19.06 -1.74 5.39
CA ILE A 449 18.46 -2.54 4.32
C ILE A 449 17.89 -3.81 4.97
N VAL A 450 16.66 -4.14 4.61
CA VAL A 450 16.05 -5.44 4.89
C VAL A 450 15.85 -6.13 3.55
N ALA A 451 16.64 -7.16 3.29
CA ALA A 451 16.59 -7.91 2.03
C ALA A 451 15.61 -9.08 2.16
N VAL A 452 14.63 -9.16 1.25
CA VAL A 452 13.61 -10.22 1.29
C VAL A 452 13.53 -10.86 -0.09
N GLN A 453 13.92 -12.13 -0.20
CA GLN A 453 13.82 -12.87 -1.46
C GLN A 453 12.42 -13.49 -1.58
N VAL A 454 11.60 -13.03 -2.53
CA VAL A 454 10.19 -13.47 -2.72
C VAL A 454 9.93 -14.14 -4.07
N PHE A 455 11.00 -14.51 -4.78
CA PHE A 455 10.93 -15.10 -6.11
C PHE A 455 11.33 -16.57 -6.09
N SER A 456 10.60 -17.35 -6.88
CA SER A 456 10.94 -18.71 -7.24
C SER A 456 11.49 -18.76 -8.67
N PHE A 457 12.32 -19.75 -8.94
CA PHE A 457 13.16 -19.78 -10.14
C PHE A 457 12.86 -21.00 -10.99
N ASP A 458 12.85 -20.82 -12.31
CA ASP A 458 12.70 -21.94 -13.24
C ASP A 458 13.91 -22.88 -13.13
N VAL A 459 13.66 -24.15 -12.84
CA VAL A 459 14.69 -25.19 -12.75
C VAL A 459 15.44 -25.34 -14.08
N ALA A 460 14.74 -25.18 -15.21
CA ALA A 460 15.37 -25.22 -16.53
C ALA A 460 16.16 -23.94 -16.86
N ARG A 461 16.04 -22.90 -16.02
CA ARG A 461 16.65 -21.57 -16.18
C ARG A 461 16.28 -20.93 -17.52
N LYS A 462 15.16 -21.31 -18.12
CA LYS A 462 14.70 -20.71 -19.37
C LYS A 462 13.82 -19.52 -19.07
N LYS A 463 12.94 -19.58 -18.07
CA LYS A 463 12.00 -18.50 -17.77
C LYS A 463 12.55 -17.49 -16.77
N GLU A 464 11.92 -16.32 -16.75
CA GLU A 464 12.12 -15.31 -15.72
C GLU A 464 11.67 -15.83 -14.36
N PRO A 465 12.32 -15.39 -13.25
CA PRO A 465 11.83 -15.65 -11.91
C PRO A 465 10.39 -15.14 -11.72
N GLY A 466 9.60 -15.87 -10.93
CA GLY A 466 8.21 -15.51 -10.61
C GLY A 466 7.97 -15.41 -9.11
N THR A 467 7.23 -14.40 -8.66
CA THR A 467 6.79 -14.27 -7.26
C THR A 467 5.37 -14.81 -7.10
N PHE A 468 5.14 -15.62 -6.06
CA PHE A 468 3.86 -16.24 -5.77
C PHE A 468 3.06 -15.45 -4.74
N ASP A 469 1.73 -15.61 -4.78
CA ASP A 469 0.81 -14.90 -3.89
C ASP A 469 1.07 -15.17 -2.41
N ALA A 470 1.27 -16.44 -2.04
CA ALA A 470 1.55 -16.85 -0.68
C ALA A 470 2.88 -16.25 -0.17
N ASP A 471 3.92 -16.26 -1.01
CA ASP A 471 5.26 -15.78 -0.64
C ASP A 471 5.27 -14.28 -0.36
N LEU A 472 4.64 -13.49 -1.24
CA LEU A 472 4.56 -12.04 -1.05
C LEU A 472 3.68 -11.70 0.16
N LEU A 473 2.56 -12.40 0.38
CA LEU A 473 1.72 -12.20 1.57
C LEU A 473 2.46 -12.54 2.87
N ALA A 474 3.25 -13.61 2.88
CA ALA A 474 4.06 -14.00 4.03
C ALA A 474 5.13 -12.94 4.35
N ALA A 475 5.83 -12.44 3.32
CA ALA A 475 6.78 -11.34 3.45
C ALA A 475 6.12 -10.06 4.01
N MET A 476 4.93 -9.72 3.52
CA MET A 476 4.18 -8.55 3.97
C MET A 476 3.67 -8.69 5.41
N ASP A 477 3.16 -9.87 5.79
CA ASP A 477 2.75 -10.12 7.16
C ASP A 477 3.94 -10.07 8.13
N ALA A 478 5.13 -10.53 7.72
CA ALA A 478 6.35 -10.39 8.51
C ALA A 478 6.73 -8.91 8.74
N VAL A 479 6.63 -8.06 7.70
CA VAL A 479 6.83 -6.61 7.85
C VAL A 479 5.77 -5.99 8.78
N ILE A 480 4.51 -6.41 8.67
CA ILE A 480 3.43 -5.96 9.56
C ILE A 480 3.68 -6.39 11.01
N ASN A 481 4.24 -7.58 11.24
CA ASN A 481 4.62 -8.04 12.58
C ASN A 481 5.82 -7.27 13.14
N ALA A 482 6.76 -6.85 12.29
CA ALA A 482 7.89 -6.01 12.69
C ALA A 482 7.51 -4.54 12.88
N ALA A 483 6.43 -4.09 12.24
CA ALA A 483 5.90 -2.75 12.38
C ALA A 483 5.39 -2.50 13.80
N VAL A 484 5.86 -1.41 14.41
CA VAL A 484 5.54 -1.12 15.81
C VAL A 484 4.22 -0.36 15.90
N VAL A 485 3.22 -1.03 16.47
CA VAL A 485 1.89 -0.46 16.72
C VAL A 485 2.00 0.79 17.61
N GLY A 486 1.40 1.90 17.15
CA GLY A 486 1.34 3.16 17.92
C GLY A 486 2.65 3.96 18.00
N ASN A 487 3.72 3.55 17.29
CA ASN A 487 5.03 4.22 17.31
C ASN A 487 5.45 4.74 15.92
N VAL A 488 6.53 5.52 15.91
CA VAL A 488 7.23 5.92 14.68
C VAL A 488 7.81 4.68 14.02
N ASN A 489 7.18 4.23 12.93
CA ASN A 489 7.66 3.10 12.18
C ASN A 489 8.78 3.54 11.22
N PRO A 490 9.99 2.94 11.24
CA PRO A 490 11.09 3.32 10.36
C PRO A 490 11.04 2.64 8.96
N ILE A 491 10.02 1.85 8.65
CA ILE A 491 10.00 0.95 7.49
C ILE A 491 9.40 1.63 6.24
N THR A 492 10.04 1.43 5.10
CA THR A 492 9.51 1.64 3.74
C THR A 492 9.67 0.35 2.93
N VAL A 493 8.67 -0.02 2.13
CA VAL A 493 8.72 -1.24 1.28
C VAL A 493 8.81 -0.85 -0.19
N ASN A 494 9.70 -1.50 -0.93
CA ASN A 494 9.81 -1.42 -2.39
C ASN A 494 9.46 -2.76 -3.05
N LEU A 495 8.57 -2.71 -4.06
CA LEU A 495 8.11 -3.83 -4.88
C LEU A 495 8.39 -3.51 -6.36
N SER A 496 9.62 -3.79 -6.81
CA SER A 496 10.04 -3.60 -8.21
C SER A 496 9.64 -4.81 -9.07
N LEU A 497 8.36 -5.17 -9.01
CA LEU A 497 7.80 -6.37 -9.63
C LEU A 497 6.46 -6.02 -10.25
N GLY A 498 6.04 -6.79 -11.26
CA GLY A 498 4.67 -6.71 -11.70
C GLY A 498 4.18 -7.75 -12.70
N GLY A 499 2.86 -7.77 -12.88
CA GLY A 499 2.14 -8.67 -13.77
C GLY A 499 0.75 -8.13 -14.12
N GLY A 500 0.17 -8.64 -15.21
CA GLY A 500 -1.16 -8.23 -15.69
C GLY A 500 -1.26 -6.77 -16.16
N TYR A 501 -2.49 -6.36 -16.52
CA TYR A 501 -2.81 -5.00 -16.98
C TYR A 501 -4.14 -4.55 -16.40
N PHE A 502 -4.13 -3.43 -15.70
CA PHE A 502 -5.29 -2.90 -15.00
C PHE A 502 -5.49 -1.43 -15.34
N SER A 503 -6.70 -1.08 -15.78
CA SER A 503 -7.08 0.29 -16.12
C SER A 503 -7.50 1.13 -14.92
N SER A 504 -7.74 0.50 -13.77
CA SER A 504 -8.20 1.13 -12.52
C SER A 504 -7.70 0.34 -11.31
N ALA A 505 -8.02 0.80 -10.10
CA ALA A 505 -7.73 0.09 -8.86
C ALA A 505 -8.24 -1.36 -8.92
N CYS A 506 -7.44 -2.31 -8.41
CA CYS A 506 -7.70 -3.74 -8.52
C CYS A 506 -7.96 -4.43 -7.15
N PRO A 507 -8.84 -3.90 -6.26
CA PRO A 507 -8.99 -4.41 -4.90
C PRO A 507 -9.42 -5.89 -4.81
N GLY A 508 -10.12 -6.37 -5.84
CA GLY A 508 -10.66 -7.73 -5.91
C GLY A 508 -9.75 -8.77 -6.58
N ASP A 509 -8.63 -8.36 -7.19
CA ASP A 509 -7.74 -9.28 -7.91
C ASP A 509 -7.05 -10.27 -6.96
N LEU A 510 -6.62 -9.78 -5.79
CA LEU A 510 -6.23 -10.58 -4.64
C LEU A 510 -6.60 -9.80 -3.36
N PRO A 511 -7.79 -10.05 -2.74
CA PRO A 511 -8.26 -9.27 -1.60
C PRO A 511 -7.32 -9.27 -0.38
N ALA A 512 -6.57 -10.36 -0.20
CA ALA A 512 -5.51 -10.46 0.81
C ALA A 512 -4.43 -9.38 0.63
N MET A 513 -4.05 -9.09 -0.61
CA MET A 513 -3.03 -8.09 -0.93
C MET A 513 -3.53 -6.68 -0.63
N THR A 514 -4.77 -6.37 -1.00
CA THR A 514 -5.43 -5.10 -0.63
C THR A 514 -5.46 -4.89 0.88
N THR A 515 -5.73 -5.97 1.63
CA THR A 515 -5.72 -5.95 3.10
C THR A 515 -4.32 -5.67 3.65
N ALA A 516 -3.28 -6.30 3.09
CA ALA A 516 -1.89 -6.08 3.50
C ALA A 516 -1.42 -4.64 3.22
N PHE A 517 -1.73 -4.09 2.05
CA PHE A 517 -1.39 -2.71 1.68
C PHE A 517 -2.10 -1.69 2.58
N GLY A 518 -3.39 -1.89 2.86
CA GLY A 518 -4.13 -1.07 3.81
C GLY A 518 -3.56 -1.12 5.23
N ALA A 519 -3.24 -2.33 5.72
CA ALA A 519 -2.61 -2.54 7.01
C ALA A 519 -1.25 -1.82 7.14
N MET A 520 -0.39 -1.94 6.12
CA MET A 520 0.89 -1.24 6.09
C MET A 520 0.74 0.27 6.09
N ARG A 521 -0.16 0.80 5.25
CA ARG A 521 -0.45 2.24 5.20
C ARG A 521 -0.89 2.77 6.57
N ASP A 522 -1.78 2.04 7.25
CA ASP A 522 -2.30 2.42 8.57
C ASP A 522 -1.22 2.38 9.65
N LEU A 523 -0.23 1.49 9.52
CA LEU A 523 0.98 1.44 10.33
C LEU A 523 2.04 2.48 9.93
N GLY A 524 1.74 3.34 8.95
CA GLY A 524 2.67 4.35 8.45
C GLY A 524 3.80 3.80 7.57
N VAL A 525 3.65 2.59 7.03
CA VAL A 525 4.61 1.92 6.14
C VAL A 525 4.22 2.18 4.68
N PRO A 526 4.95 3.04 3.94
CA PRO A 526 4.72 3.23 2.51
C PRO A 526 5.11 1.96 1.72
N VAL A 527 4.24 1.56 0.79
CA VAL A 527 4.50 0.46 -0.16
C VAL A 527 4.62 1.06 -1.56
N VAL A 528 5.83 1.02 -2.12
CA VAL A 528 6.16 1.62 -3.42
C VAL A 528 6.24 0.52 -4.47
N ALA A 529 5.53 0.68 -5.58
CA ALA A 529 5.39 -0.34 -6.61
C ALA A 529 5.57 0.22 -8.04
N ALA A 530 6.27 -0.55 -8.87
CA ALA A 530 6.51 -0.24 -10.28
C ALA A 530 5.23 -0.39 -11.15
N THR A 531 4.98 0.55 -12.06
CA THR A 531 3.76 0.52 -12.92
C THR A 531 3.87 -0.41 -14.12
N GLY A 532 5.09 -0.72 -14.57
CA GLY A 532 5.40 -1.68 -15.63
C GLY A 532 5.96 -1.12 -16.92
N ASN A 533 6.36 -2.04 -17.81
CA ASN A 533 7.30 -1.77 -18.91
C ASN A 533 6.76 -2.19 -20.31
N ALA A 534 5.46 -2.09 -20.55
CA ALA A 534 4.83 -2.52 -21.81
C ALA A 534 4.35 -1.35 -22.69
N PHE A 535 4.78 -0.12 -22.37
CA PHE A 535 4.31 1.12 -22.98
C PHE A 535 2.77 1.27 -22.90
N ALA A 536 2.15 0.69 -21.87
CA ALA A 536 0.71 0.67 -21.75
C ALA A 536 0.16 2.06 -21.35
N ASN A 537 -0.78 2.57 -22.13
CA ASN A 537 -1.41 3.87 -21.92
C ASN A 537 -2.74 3.69 -21.18
N GLY A 538 -2.84 4.26 -19.99
CA GLY A 538 -4.00 4.10 -19.12
C GLY A 538 -4.04 2.79 -18.33
N LEU A 539 -3.03 1.91 -18.49
CA LEU A 539 -2.95 0.62 -17.82
C LEU A 539 -1.67 0.54 -16.98
N ILE A 540 -1.75 -0.12 -15.82
CA ILE A 540 -0.60 -0.42 -14.95
C ILE A 540 -0.64 -1.88 -14.50
N ALA A 541 0.50 -2.40 -14.05
CA ALA A 541 0.62 -3.76 -13.54
C ALA A 541 0.13 -3.89 -12.08
N TRP A 542 -0.23 -5.11 -11.68
CA TRP A 542 -0.22 -5.50 -10.27
C TRP A 542 1.23 -5.58 -9.78
N PRO A 543 1.57 -5.18 -8.54
CA PRO A 543 0.70 -4.70 -7.48
C PRO A 543 0.49 -3.17 -7.50
N ALA A 544 1.01 -2.43 -8.48
CA ALA A 544 0.78 -0.98 -8.54
C ALA A 544 -0.71 -0.62 -8.66
N CYS A 545 -1.54 -1.48 -9.26
CA CYS A 545 -2.99 -1.32 -9.28
C CYS A 545 -3.68 -1.51 -7.92
N VAL A 546 -3.02 -2.11 -6.93
CA VAL A 546 -3.62 -2.38 -5.62
C VAL A 546 -3.84 -1.05 -4.90
N PRO A 547 -5.00 -0.82 -4.27
CA PRO A 547 -5.23 0.38 -3.47
C PRO A 547 -4.16 0.56 -2.40
N HIS A 548 -3.83 1.82 -2.11
CA HIS A 548 -2.78 2.24 -1.15
C HIS A 548 -1.34 2.00 -1.62
N ALA A 549 -1.13 1.48 -2.82
CA ALA A 549 0.19 1.43 -3.45
C ALA A 549 0.63 2.84 -3.89
N ILE A 550 1.86 3.22 -3.57
CA ILE A 550 2.55 4.36 -4.17
C ILE A 550 3.06 3.90 -5.54
N LYS A 551 2.41 4.36 -6.60
CA LYS A 551 2.65 3.93 -7.98
C LYS A 551 3.80 4.73 -8.57
N VAL A 552 4.79 4.06 -9.17
CA VAL A 552 5.95 4.72 -9.77
C VAL A 552 6.14 4.32 -11.22
N SER A 553 5.98 5.30 -12.10
CA SER A 553 6.31 5.20 -13.52
C SER A 553 7.66 5.87 -13.80
N SER A 554 8.16 5.73 -15.03
CA SER A 554 9.55 6.00 -15.37
C SER A 554 9.71 7.19 -16.33
N THR A 555 10.70 8.02 -16.03
CA THR A 555 11.26 9.02 -16.95
C THR A 555 12.66 8.61 -17.39
N VAL A 556 13.08 9.14 -18.53
CA VAL A 556 14.48 9.07 -18.95
C VAL A 556 15.38 9.74 -17.90
N ASN A 557 16.63 9.32 -17.87
CA ASN A 557 17.62 9.80 -16.92
C ASN A 557 18.61 10.74 -17.62
N ASP A 558 18.08 11.82 -18.20
CA ASP A 558 18.84 12.84 -18.95
C ASP A 558 19.29 14.02 -18.06
N GLY A 559 19.18 13.87 -16.73
CA GLY A 559 19.41 14.93 -15.75
C GLY A 559 18.26 15.93 -15.59
N VAL A 560 17.27 15.92 -16.49
CA VAL A 560 16.08 16.79 -16.42
C VAL A 560 14.84 15.99 -16.00
N GLY A 561 14.66 14.79 -16.55
CA GLY A 561 13.59 13.85 -16.20
C GLY A 561 12.20 14.25 -16.72
N ASN A 562 12.09 15.12 -17.73
CA ASN A 562 10.79 15.57 -18.25
C ASN A 562 10.20 14.64 -19.32
N THR A 563 10.95 13.64 -19.78
CA THR A 563 10.52 12.74 -20.85
C THR A 563 10.17 11.38 -20.27
N ARG A 564 8.95 10.88 -20.54
CA ARG A 564 8.52 9.51 -20.21
C ARG A 564 9.44 8.50 -20.91
N SER A 565 9.86 7.45 -20.20
CA SER A 565 10.59 6.34 -20.82
C SER A 565 9.68 5.57 -21.81
N ALA A 566 10.23 5.18 -22.96
CA ALA A 566 9.46 4.54 -24.03
C ALA A 566 8.81 3.19 -23.67
N PHE A 567 9.21 2.57 -22.57
CA PHE A 567 8.58 1.35 -22.04
C PHE A 567 7.56 1.63 -20.93
N ALA A 568 7.56 2.81 -20.31
CA ALA A 568 6.87 3.02 -19.04
C ALA A 568 5.35 2.95 -19.20
N ASN A 569 4.68 2.13 -18.39
CA ASN A 569 3.24 2.14 -18.24
C ASN A 569 2.79 3.40 -17.48
N VAL A 570 1.75 4.09 -17.96
CA VAL A 570 1.26 5.34 -17.35
C VAL A 570 -0.26 5.24 -17.15
N PRO A 571 -0.76 5.33 -15.90
CA PRO A 571 -2.19 5.28 -15.62
C PRO A 571 -2.90 6.60 -15.99
N PHE A 572 -4.23 6.55 -16.13
CA PHE A 572 -5.07 7.74 -16.02
C PHE A 572 -5.29 8.08 -14.54
N PRO A 573 -4.87 9.25 -14.04
CA PRO A 573 -5.00 9.60 -12.61
C PRO A 573 -6.44 9.53 -12.09
N ASP A 574 -7.42 9.81 -12.93
CA ASP A 574 -8.85 9.79 -12.57
C ASP A 574 -9.35 8.38 -12.20
N ASN A 575 -8.67 7.32 -12.68
CA ASN A 575 -8.99 5.93 -12.33
C ASN A 575 -8.35 5.48 -11.00
N PHE A 576 -7.53 6.34 -10.38
CA PHE A 576 -6.86 6.11 -9.10
C PHE A 576 -7.00 7.35 -8.20
N PRO A 577 -8.24 7.80 -7.94
CA PRO A 577 -8.50 9.11 -7.34
C PRO A 577 -7.92 9.21 -5.92
N GLY A 578 -7.06 10.21 -5.71
CA GLY A 578 -6.41 10.47 -4.43
C GLY A 578 -5.18 9.61 -4.14
N GLU A 579 -4.81 8.68 -5.03
CA GLU A 579 -3.62 7.84 -4.86
C GLU A 579 -2.33 8.54 -5.34
N ALA A 580 -1.19 8.09 -4.81
CA ALA A 580 0.12 8.60 -5.18
C ALA A 580 0.60 7.95 -6.48
N ILE A 581 0.77 8.76 -7.54
CA ILE A 581 1.37 8.35 -8.80
C ILE A 581 2.56 9.28 -9.06
N TRP A 582 3.76 8.72 -9.13
CA TRP A 582 5.00 9.45 -9.30
C TRP A 582 5.69 9.08 -10.61
N MET A 583 6.37 10.07 -11.19
CA MET A 583 7.40 9.85 -12.19
C MET A 583 8.77 9.94 -11.52
N ALA A 584 9.65 8.96 -11.78
CA ALA A 584 11.02 8.97 -11.30
C ALA A 584 12.00 8.45 -12.37
N PRO A 585 13.31 8.74 -12.25
CA PRO A 585 14.30 8.23 -13.20
C PRO A 585 14.34 6.71 -13.21
N GLY A 586 14.03 6.11 -14.37
CA GLY A 586 14.19 4.68 -14.60
C GLY A 586 14.95 4.36 -15.89
N GLY A 587 15.52 5.37 -16.55
CA GLY A 587 16.28 5.21 -17.79
C GLY A 587 15.39 5.17 -19.04
N GLY A 588 15.92 4.64 -20.15
CA GLY A 588 15.30 4.64 -21.47
C GLY A 588 15.84 5.73 -22.40
N GLY A 589 15.52 5.60 -23.70
CA GLY A 589 16.18 6.38 -24.75
C GLY A 589 17.65 5.98 -24.84
N SER A 590 18.55 6.96 -24.69
CA SER A 590 20.01 6.76 -24.61
C SER A 590 20.53 6.78 -23.17
N THR A 591 19.66 6.58 -22.17
CA THR A 591 20.01 6.68 -20.74
C THR A 591 19.61 5.42 -19.98
N SER A 592 20.27 5.16 -18.85
CA SER A 592 20.04 4.01 -17.95
C SER A 592 20.33 4.41 -16.50
N ILE A 593 20.00 3.54 -15.54
CA ILE A 593 20.34 3.71 -14.13
C ILE A 593 21.48 2.77 -13.78
N ARG A 594 22.62 3.33 -13.35
CA ARG A 594 23.78 2.53 -12.91
C ARG A 594 23.68 2.20 -11.42
N SER A 595 23.77 0.93 -11.07
CA SER A 595 23.69 0.44 -9.68
C SER A 595 24.43 -0.90 -9.54
N SER A 596 24.48 -1.42 -8.31
CA SER A 596 25.11 -2.70 -7.97
C SER A 596 24.45 -3.88 -8.68
N ILE A 597 25.21 -4.89 -9.09
CA ILE A 597 24.67 -6.16 -9.59
C ILE A 597 25.26 -7.33 -8.82
N ALA A 598 24.50 -8.43 -8.74
CA ALA A 598 25.00 -9.65 -8.16
C ALA A 598 26.04 -10.31 -9.08
N GLY A 599 27.09 -10.88 -8.50
CA GLY A 599 28.10 -11.59 -9.25
C GLY A 599 29.05 -12.41 -8.37
N PRO A 600 29.99 -13.16 -8.97
CA PRO A 600 30.99 -13.91 -8.22
C PRO A 600 31.97 -13.02 -7.44
N GLY A 601 32.02 -11.71 -7.73
CA GLY A 601 32.75 -10.71 -6.95
C GLY A 601 31.82 -9.79 -6.15
N VAL A 602 32.38 -8.98 -5.26
CA VAL A 602 31.62 -8.13 -4.31
C VAL A 602 31.39 -6.68 -4.76
N ASN A 603 31.75 -6.32 -6.00
CA ASN A 603 31.73 -4.94 -6.50
C ASN A 603 31.21 -4.83 -7.95
N GLY A 604 30.24 -5.66 -8.33
CA GLY A 604 29.67 -5.62 -9.67
C GLY A 604 28.76 -4.40 -9.84
N TYR A 605 28.90 -3.66 -10.95
CA TYR A 605 28.00 -2.55 -11.29
C TYR A 605 27.55 -2.65 -12.73
N ASP A 606 26.27 -2.38 -12.97
CA ASP A 606 25.73 -2.32 -14.33
C ASP A 606 24.61 -1.29 -14.45
N SER A 607 24.30 -0.96 -15.69
CA SER A 607 23.30 -0.01 -16.12
C SER A 607 22.05 -0.75 -16.58
N ILE A 608 20.95 -0.60 -15.84
CA ILE A 608 19.67 -1.23 -16.16
C ILE A 608 18.59 -0.14 -16.28
N SER A 609 17.57 -0.38 -17.10
CA SER A 609 16.40 0.51 -17.22
C SER A 609 15.12 -0.23 -16.84
N GLY A 610 14.10 0.52 -16.39
CA GLY A 610 12.79 -0.03 -16.07
C GLY A 610 12.04 0.81 -15.04
N THR A 611 10.73 0.61 -14.95
CA THR A 611 9.97 1.12 -13.79
C THR A 611 10.43 0.49 -12.48
N SER A 612 11.05 -0.70 -12.53
CA SER A 612 11.81 -1.28 -11.42
C SER A 612 12.95 -0.43 -10.89
N MET A 613 13.57 0.40 -11.74
CA MET A 613 14.66 1.30 -11.35
C MET A 613 14.10 2.65 -10.89
N ALA A 614 12.94 3.05 -11.39
CA ALA A 614 12.23 4.26 -10.93
C ALA A 614 11.67 4.09 -9.50
N SER A 615 11.02 2.97 -9.21
CA SER A 615 10.41 2.66 -7.90
C SER A 615 11.36 2.85 -6.69
N PRO A 616 12.59 2.31 -6.66
CA PRO A 616 13.48 2.42 -5.53
C PRO A 616 13.98 3.85 -5.26
N HIS A 617 13.97 4.76 -6.25
CA HIS A 617 14.23 6.17 -5.99
C HIS A 617 13.17 6.77 -5.06
N ILE A 618 11.90 6.48 -5.33
CA ILE A 618 10.78 6.92 -4.51
C ILE A 618 10.82 6.23 -3.14
N ALA A 619 11.11 4.93 -3.07
CA ALA A 619 11.22 4.22 -1.80
C ALA A 619 12.32 4.82 -0.89
N GLY A 620 13.51 5.09 -1.43
CA GLY A 620 14.58 5.75 -0.70
C GLY A 620 14.19 7.17 -0.25
N LEU A 621 13.45 7.91 -1.07
CA LEU A 621 12.96 9.25 -0.71
C LEU A 621 11.95 9.19 0.44
N TYR A 622 10.99 8.26 0.42
CA TYR A 622 10.05 8.07 1.53
C TYR A 622 10.80 7.69 2.82
N ALA A 623 11.83 6.84 2.75
CA ALA A 623 12.68 6.56 3.91
C ALA A 623 13.38 7.83 4.41
N ALA A 624 13.99 8.62 3.52
CA ALA A 624 14.62 9.88 3.88
C ALA A 624 13.65 10.88 4.55
N ALA A 625 12.40 10.95 4.09
CA ALA A 625 11.39 11.78 4.75
C ALA A 625 10.93 11.23 6.10
N LYS A 626 10.93 9.91 6.33
CA LYS A 626 10.60 9.34 7.65
C LYS A 626 11.66 9.66 8.71
N ASP A 627 12.92 9.77 8.31
CA ASP A 627 14.02 10.31 9.14
C ASP A 627 13.73 11.78 9.52
N ALA A 628 13.37 12.60 8.53
CA ALA A 628 13.10 14.01 8.75
C ALA A 628 11.77 14.32 9.46
N LEU A 629 10.75 13.46 9.26
CA LEU A 629 9.37 13.63 9.73
C LEU A 629 8.92 12.40 10.52
N PRO A 630 9.58 12.09 11.65
CA PRO A 630 9.24 10.92 12.43
C PRO A 630 7.78 10.98 12.88
N GLY A 631 7.09 9.85 12.71
CA GLY A 631 5.69 9.63 13.11
C GLY A 631 4.65 10.13 12.12
N GLN A 632 5.04 10.79 11.02
CA GLN A 632 4.07 11.14 9.97
C GLN A 632 3.63 9.88 9.20
N GLY A 633 2.32 9.79 8.94
CA GLY A 633 1.75 8.73 8.10
C GLY A 633 2.08 8.91 6.63
N VAL A 634 1.81 7.87 5.83
CA VAL A 634 2.11 7.83 4.39
C VAL A 634 1.53 9.02 3.63
N ASP A 635 0.30 9.41 3.96
CA ASP A 635 -0.39 10.52 3.31
C ASP A 635 0.24 11.88 3.61
N ALA A 636 0.72 12.07 4.84
CA ALA A 636 1.40 13.30 5.26
C ALA A 636 2.70 13.49 4.48
N ILE A 637 3.49 12.43 4.35
CA ILE A 637 4.73 12.44 3.55
C ILE A 637 4.42 12.65 2.06
N THR A 638 3.38 12.00 1.54
CA THR A 638 2.95 12.16 0.14
C THR A 638 2.53 13.60 -0.17
N ALA A 639 1.69 14.19 0.70
CA ALA A 639 1.25 15.58 0.55
C ALA A 639 2.43 16.55 0.61
N PHE A 640 3.37 16.30 1.53
CA PHE A 640 4.59 17.08 1.65
C PHE A 640 5.45 17.02 0.38
N PHE A 641 5.66 15.84 -0.20
CA PHE A 641 6.40 15.72 -1.47
C PHE A 641 5.70 16.39 -2.63
N ARG A 642 4.37 16.27 -2.74
CA ARG A 642 3.63 16.95 -3.80
C ARG A 642 3.80 18.46 -3.71
N ALA A 643 3.73 18.98 -2.49
CA ALA A 643 3.81 20.40 -2.20
C ALA A 643 5.19 21.01 -2.42
N ASN A 644 6.26 20.29 -2.03
CA ASN A 644 7.60 20.87 -1.89
C ASN A 644 8.67 20.23 -2.80
N PHE A 645 8.46 18.97 -3.23
CA PHE A 645 9.47 18.16 -3.92
C PHE A 645 9.00 17.62 -5.27
N SER A 646 7.97 18.24 -5.87
CA SER A 646 7.44 17.79 -7.15
C SER A 646 7.42 18.87 -8.21
N GLN A 647 7.62 18.45 -9.46
CA GLN A 647 7.37 19.25 -10.65
C GLN A 647 6.38 18.50 -11.55
N PRO A 648 5.38 19.19 -12.12
CA PRO A 648 4.45 18.56 -13.05
C PRO A 648 5.18 18.17 -14.34
N VAL A 649 4.95 16.94 -14.80
CA VAL A 649 5.36 16.47 -16.12
C VAL A 649 4.11 16.10 -16.91
N SER A 650 3.96 16.73 -18.08
CA SER A 650 2.87 16.46 -19.00
C SER A 650 3.24 15.30 -19.93
N ILE A 651 2.41 14.28 -19.94
CA ILE A 651 2.61 13.04 -20.69
C ILE A 651 1.41 12.85 -21.61
N ASN A 652 1.71 12.63 -22.88
CA ASN A 652 0.71 12.26 -23.86
C ASN A 652 0.44 10.75 -23.76
N VAL A 653 -0.82 10.38 -23.53
CA VAL A 653 -1.32 9.01 -23.47
C VAL A 653 -2.34 8.80 -24.57
N CYS A 654 -2.20 7.69 -25.29
CA CYS A 654 -3.09 7.28 -26.37
C CYS A 654 -3.75 5.94 -25.97
N PRO A 655 -5.01 5.95 -25.50
CA PRO A 655 -5.66 4.74 -25.00
C PRO A 655 -5.82 3.64 -26.08
N VAL A 656 -6.12 4.00 -27.34
CA VAL A 656 -6.13 3.10 -28.51
C VAL A 656 -6.11 3.94 -29.79
N GLY A 657 -5.31 3.60 -30.81
CA GLY A 657 -5.17 4.43 -32.02
C GLY A 657 -6.45 4.60 -32.85
N PRO A 658 -6.45 5.42 -33.92
CA PRO A 658 -5.90 6.76 -34.00
C PRO A 658 -6.84 7.71 -33.21
N CYS A 659 -6.42 8.22 -32.06
CA CYS A 659 -7.29 9.05 -31.23
C CYS A 659 -6.58 10.32 -30.75
N GLY A 660 -7.40 11.31 -30.37
CA GLY A 660 -6.93 12.57 -29.80
C GLY A 660 -5.98 12.34 -28.63
N VAL A 661 -4.88 13.07 -28.63
CA VAL A 661 -3.86 13.02 -27.59
C VAL A 661 -4.48 13.44 -26.26
N TYR A 662 -4.55 12.52 -25.30
CA TYR A 662 -4.92 12.85 -23.92
C TYR A 662 -3.64 13.22 -23.17
N THR A 663 -3.56 14.43 -22.62
CA THR A 663 -2.41 14.84 -21.82
C THR A 663 -2.72 14.62 -20.34
N VAL A 664 -2.00 13.71 -19.69
CA VAL A 664 -2.01 13.56 -18.22
C VAL A 664 -0.86 14.35 -17.63
N THR A 665 -1.07 14.96 -16.47
CA THR A 665 -0.01 15.64 -15.72
C THR A 665 0.26 14.86 -14.44
N LEU A 666 1.49 14.35 -14.31
CA LEU A 666 1.92 13.57 -13.16
C LEU A 666 3.03 14.31 -12.42
N PRO A 667 3.08 14.23 -11.08
CA PRO A 667 4.18 14.80 -10.33
C PRO A 667 5.44 13.94 -10.54
N ARG A 668 6.51 14.57 -11.01
CA ARG A 668 7.87 14.03 -10.98
C ARG A 668 8.56 14.56 -9.74
N ILE A 669 9.29 13.72 -9.02
CA ILE A 669 10.11 14.24 -7.92
C ILE A 669 11.21 15.13 -8.50
N ARG A 670 11.32 16.34 -7.95
CA ARG A 670 12.47 17.21 -8.12
C ARG A 670 13.59 16.64 -7.25
N LEU A 671 14.19 15.55 -7.75
CA LEU A 671 15.38 14.98 -7.14
C LEU A 671 16.50 15.96 -7.32
#